data_AF-A0A928YJU5-F1
#
_entry.id   AF-A0A928YJU5-F1
#
_cell.length_a   1.000
_cell.length_b   1.000
_cell.length_c   1.000
_cell.angle_alpha   90.00
_cell.angle_beta   90.00
_cell.angle_gamma   90.00
#
_symmetry.space_group_name_H-M   'P 1'
#
loop_
_entity.id
_entity.type
_entity.pdbx_description
1 polymer ?
#
loop_
_entity_poly.entity_id
_entity_poly.type
_entity_poly.pdbx_seq_one_letter_code
_entity_poly.pdbx_strand_id
1 'polypeptide(L)'
;MSFSKWVFIFIISTSLSCSKKLSPVNSSVEKIKNLKSIQDICWTNLPKTMKKYFSSSSMDLKEVNRFWQCINNSLKLFTSSLKGEKKKQYSYADIEGVLHKVLKDTHSAKKILSIITLLKDLSFFRDTRFLNKIDINFLTSTINTFKIISINLHPHRKILFFSNAGSVSYDKYLKATKALKNAFNTIEKIFVSYKSSYNFESLDNFLKLFSKKHKEISEFAFSVKSFIFKDNKKQIANKQWGGLISPLASLYSAYRGFQLFYLNNNTPSFNNLDAQFKYYGFVENMFAKSLIHKAGFRNRKKGYAVKDIKKLILQYQKIKPNNLAITSDFLDASWLSINKLLNNNLYKKEGVELNSQFFSIQHMLSLKAFLLNWLYVQNLNLQFLGISKQSLFSSDTLLIKHKKQIVSQVNLVSIRHSFSQRINTYIGKQKMDNHGRLLFTNSFNSLFTWNNLTHLNQESLLINSLFFLYAGKDKKINLKELNLAFNELKPIFVSAKILNAKNKKIPSTIYRETNLFMPSSQPDAMIDRQEATEYLHYIFSGLNIKTMWARGVSKNCPSKKQGLNTFYKTSCVYNQFLANQKFYFSFLPKQIYQSGFLNNSKEWFNAATIAAGHVDGKIFNKKNLFKTGMLLQYVATIFQKFDSDANLQISYFESLNFFPLVKEALQSVLPVEDTLELQHLYTYVLKEGALPNPSSDVLSEFRLLSWSLNPNKAYQASFLQILKVFKALRSITAN
;
A
#
# COMPACT_ATOMS: atom_id res chain seq x y z
N MET A 1 9.10 -1.50 -21.88
CA MET A 1 9.75 -0.47 -22.73
C MET A 1 9.58 0.89 -22.04
N SER A 2 10.66 1.58 -21.68
CA SER A 2 10.70 2.64 -20.64
C SER A 2 10.37 4.04 -21.16
N PHE A 3 9.63 4.85 -20.38
CA PHE A 3 9.25 6.28 -20.57
C PHE A 3 10.44 7.21 -20.92
N SER A 4 11.65 6.75 -20.67
CA SER A 4 12.90 7.37 -21.09
C SER A 4 13.02 7.52 -22.59
N LYS A 5 12.72 6.44 -23.33
CA LYS A 5 12.75 6.49 -24.79
C LYS A 5 11.77 7.57 -25.27
N TRP A 6 10.81 8.03 -24.45
CA TRP A 6 9.73 8.92 -24.87
C TRP A 6 10.03 10.41 -24.82
N VAL A 7 10.75 10.90 -23.81
CA VAL A 7 11.14 12.33 -23.72
C VAL A 7 12.16 12.70 -24.80
N PHE A 8 12.86 11.69 -25.30
CA PHE A 8 13.87 11.86 -26.31
C PHE A 8 13.42 11.35 -27.68
N ILE A 9 12.50 10.37 -27.78
CA ILE A 9 11.78 10.19 -29.04
C ILE A 9 10.95 11.42 -29.39
N PHE A 10 10.59 12.25 -28.41
CA PHE A 10 10.11 13.62 -28.64
C PHE A 10 11.07 14.53 -29.44
N ILE A 11 12.35 14.17 -29.45
CA ILE A 11 13.47 14.89 -30.06
C ILE A 11 13.99 14.16 -31.32
N ILE A 12 13.80 12.84 -31.42
CA ILE A 12 14.32 11.93 -32.47
C ILE A 12 13.43 11.85 -33.69
N SER A 13 12.15 12.18 -33.53
CA SER A 13 11.12 11.92 -34.53
C SER A 13 11.50 12.39 -35.91
N THR A 14 12.19 13.52 -36.03
CA THR A 14 12.56 14.21 -37.28
C THR A 14 13.50 13.41 -38.18
N SER A 15 13.90 12.20 -37.77
CA SER A 15 14.84 11.35 -38.51
C SER A 15 14.44 9.86 -38.50
N LEU A 16 13.56 9.48 -39.45
CA LEU A 16 13.53 8.19 -40.22
C LEU A 16 12.77 6.93 -39.72
N SER A 17 11.98 6.32 -40.65
CA SER A 17 11.83 4.86 -40.98
C SER A 17 10.64 4.50 -41.95
N CYS A 18 10.98 3.94 -43.13
CA CYS A 18 10.35 3.09 -44.20
C CYS A 18 8.83 2.67 -44.19
N SER A 19 8.11 2.33 -45.30
CA SER A 19 8.47 1.96 -46.71
C SER A 19 7.37 2.24 -47.80
N LYS A 20 7.77 2.15 -49.09
CA LYS A 20 7.07 1.86 -50.39
C LYS A 20 6.41 2.97 -51.26
N LYS A 21 7.03 3.12 -52.46
CA LYS A 21 6.61 3.46 -53.86
C LYS A 21 5.58 4.59 -54.15
N LEU A 22 6.02 5.66 -54.83
CA LEU A 22 5.66 6.06 -56.22
C LEU A 22 6.10 7.50 -56.60
N SER A 23 6.68 7.59 -57.81
CA SER A 23 6.78 8.62 -58.89
C SER A 23 7.19 10.10 -58.67
N PRO A 24 7.85 10.76 -59.66
CA PRO A 24 8.62 12.00 -59.50
C PRO A 24 7.86 13.29 -59.89
N VAL A 25 8.33 14.45 -59.39
CA VAL A 25 7.84 15.81 -59.70
C VAL A 25 9.01 16.77 -60.02
N ASN A 26 8.70 17.80 -60.84
CA ASN A 26 9.52 18.56 -61.80
C ASN A 26 10.51 19.65 -61.32
N SER A 27 11.63 19.68 -62.06
CA SER A 27 12.49 20.73 -62.67
C SER A 27 12.91 22.10 -62.05
N SER A 28 12.44 22.64 -60.92
CA SER A 28 12.82 24.03 -60.57
C SER A 28 14.10 24.25 -59.72
N VAL A 29 14.94 23.24 -59.48
CA VAL A 29 16.10 23.38 -58.53
C VAL A 29 17.43 22.80 -59.03
N GLU A 30 17.90 23.25 -60.20
CA GLU A 30 19.21 22.86 -60.75
C GLU A 30 20.41 23.69 -60.25
N LYS A 31 20.21 24.74 -59.45
CA LYS A 31 21.29 25.68 -59.07
C LYS A 31 22.02 25.38 -57.75
N ILE A 32 22.01 24.16 -57.20
CA ILE A 32 22.62 23.90 -55.87
C ILE A 32 23.71 22.80 -55.93
N LYS A 33 24.88 23.13 -56.50
CA LYS A 33 26.05 22.22 -56.57
C LYS A 33 26.68 21.90 -55.20
N ASN A 34 26.46 22.74 -54.17
CA ASN A 34 27.05 22.59 -52.83
C ASN A 34 26.33 21.57 -51.91
N LEU A 35 25.24 20.93 -52.36
CA LEU A 35 24.49 19.97 -51.53
C LEU A 35 25.17 18.61 -51.39
N LYS A 36 25.98 18.20 -52.38
CA LYS A 36 26.57 16.86 -52.48
C LYS A 36 27.48 16.52 -51.27
N SER A 37 28.28 17.48 -50.80
CA SER A 37 29.25 17.28 -49.70
C SER A 37 28.59 17.08 -48.32
N ILE A 38 27.42 17.66 -48.09
CA ILE A 38 26.65 17.48 -46.85
C ILE A 38 25.82 16.19 -46.92
N GLN A 39 25.37 15.83 -48.12
CA GLN A 39 24.56 14.64 -48.40
C GLN A 39 25.26 13.34 -48.00
N ASP A 40 26.53 13.18 -48.40
CA ASP A 40 27.22 11.90 -48.32
C ASP A 40 27.62 11.52 -46.88
N ILE A 41 27.80 12.50 -45.99
CA ILE A 41 28.31 12.27 -44.63
C ILE A 41 27.23 12.38 -43.54
N CYS A 42 26.27 13.31 -43.68
CA CYS A 42 25.37 13.70 -42.58
C CYS A 42 24.07 12.88 -42.54
N TRP A 43 23.36 12.74 -43.67
CA TRP A 43 22.00 12.16 -43.68
C TRP A 43 21.96 10.64 -43.79
N THR A 44 22.93 10.05 -44.50
CA THR A 44 23.05 8.60 -44.72
C THR A 44 23.22 7.81 -43.42
N ASN A 45 23.96 8.34 -42.44
CA ASN A 45 24.22 7.69 -41.16
C ASN A 45 23.28 8.13 -40.02
N LEU A 46 22.45 9.15 -40.23
CA LEU A 46 21.55 9.71 -39.23
C LEU A 46 20.63 8.66 -38.57
N PRO A 47 19.91 7.79 -39.31
CA PRO A 47 19.01 6.81 -38.67
C PRO A 47 19.77 5.77 -37.85
N LYS A 48 20.93 5.33 -38.33
CA LYS A 48 21.79 4.36 -37.62
C LYS A 48 22.33 4.96 -36.32
N THR A 49 22.84 6.20 -36.40
CA THR A 49 23.36 6.96 -35.26
C THR A 49 22.28 7.18 -34.20
N MET A 50 21.06 7.51 -34.64
CA MET A 50 19.93 7.66 -33.74
C MET A 50 19.52 6.36 -33.09
N LYS A 51 19.32 5.29 -33.87
CA LYS A 51 19.06 3.96 -33.32
C LYS A 51 20.12 3.60 -32.26
N LYS A 52 21.40 3.80 -32.58
CA LYS A 52 22.54 3.57 -31.69
C LYS A 52 22.41 4.32 -30.36
N TYR A 53 22.01 5.60 -30.35
CA TYR A 53 21.83 6.36 -29.10
C TYR A 53 20.82 5.72 -28.13
N PHE A 54 19.70 5.17 -28.63
CA PHE A 54 18.59 4.67 -27.78
C PHE A 54 18.57 3.16 -27.58
N SER A 55 19.16 2.41 -28.50
CA SER A 55 19.19 0.95 -28.42
C SER A 55 20.51 0.43 -27.87
N SER A 56 21.59 1.20 -28.01
CA SER A 56 22.91 0.75 -27.60
C SER A 56 23.46 1.62 -26.49
N SER A 57 24.24 0.98 -25.62
CA SER A 57 24.99 1.69 -24.61
C SER A 57 26.34 2.22 -25.10
N SER A 58 26.62 2.13 -26.41
CA SER A 58 27.94 2.34 -27.00
C SER A 58 28.10 3.62 -27.82
N MET A 59 27.08 4.49 -27.92
CA MET A 59 27.25 5.77 -28.60
C MET A 59 28.13 6.71 -27.77
N ASP A 60 29.19 7.25 -28.35
CA ASP A 60 30.06 8.19 -27.66
C ASP A 60 29.51 9.63 -27.74
N LEU A 61 30.06 10.54 -26.94
CA LEU A 61 29.61 11.93 -26.90
C LEU A 61 29.93 12.70 -28.19
N LYS A 62 31.00 12.33 -28.91
CA LYS A 62 31.39 12.94 -30.19
C LYS A 62 30.37 12.63 -31.27
N GLU A 63 29.89 11.38 -31.34
CA GLU A 63 28.82 10.95 -32.22
C GLU A 63 27.52 11.73 -31.96
N VAL A 64 27.19 12.00 -30.68
CA VAL A 64 26.01 12.82 -30.32
C VAL A 64 26.17 14.26 -30.79
N ASN A 65 27.34 14.84 -30.57
CA ASN A 65 27.61 16.20 -31.00
C ASN A 65 27.59 16.33 -32.53
N ARG A 66 28.21 15.38 -33.25
CA ARG A 66 28.19 15.31 -34.72
C ARG A 66 26.76 15.18 -35.26
N PHE A 67 25.94 14.33 -34.63
CA PHE A 67 24.52 14.19 -34.97
C PHE A 67 23.79 15.55 -34.92
N TRP A 68 23.92 16.27 -33.81
CA TRP A 68 23.26 17.57 -33.64
C TRP A 68 23.83 18.66 -34.55
N GLN A 69 25.15 18.67 -34.76
CA GLN A 69 25.80 19.59 -35.70
C GLN A 69 25.30 19.36 -37.13
N CYS A 70 25.15 18.10 -37.53
CA CYS A 70 24.62 17.70 -38.83
C CYS A 70 23.20 18.26 -39.06
N ILE A 71 22.29 18.12 -38.08
CA ILE A 71 20.94 18.71 -38.16
C ILE A 71 20.99 20.24 -38.23
N ASN A 72 21.77 20.87 -37.35
CA ASN A 72 21.87 22.34 -37.29
C ASN A 72 22.44 22.92 -38.60
N ASN A 73 23.49 22.30 -39.15
CA ASN A 73 24.10 22.72 -40.41
C ASN A 73 23.15 22.52 -41.58
N SER A 74 22.36 21.44 -41.57
CA SER A 74 21.35 21.21 -42.61
C SER A 74 20.24 22.26 -42.58
N LEU A 75 19.79 22.67 -41.39
CA LEU A 75 18.83 23.77 -41.26
C LEU A 75 19.42 25.11 -41.70
N LYS A 76 20.65 25.42 -41.31
CA LYS A 76 21.34 26.63 -41.78
C LYS A 76 21.43 26.66 -43.30
N LEU A 77 21.85 25.54 -43.91
CA LEU A 77 21.92 25.40 -45.35
C LEU A 77 20.54 25.54 -46.01
N PHE A 78 19.51 24.93 -45.43
CA PHE A 78 18.14 25.08 -45.89
C PHE A 78 17.72 26.57 -45.90
N THR A 79 18.00 27.29 -44.81
CA THR A 79 17.67 28.72 -44.71
C THR A 79 18.47 29.62 -45.65
N SER A 80 19.73 29.28 -45.93
CA SER A 80 20.58 30.07 -46.82
C SER A 80 20.32 29.79 -48.29
N SER A 81 19.86 28.57 -48.63
CA SER A 81 19.72 28.10 -50.02
C SER A 81 18.34 28.40 -50.61
N LEU A 82 17.31 28.57 -49.78
CA LEU A 82 15.96 28.88 -50.25
C LEU A 82 15.61 30.35 -50.02
N LYS A 83 15.41 31.09 -51.11
CA LYS A 83 14.90 32.46 -51.08
C LYS A 83 13.40 32.54 -50.70
N GLY A 84 12.66 31.43 -50.86
CA GLY A 84 11.20 31.33 -50.62
C GLY A 84 10.39 31.94 -51.77
N GLU A 85 9.21 31.40 -52.06
CA GLU A 85 8.39 31.83 -53.21
C GLU A 85 7.84 33.26 -53.06
N LYS A 86 7.42 33.66 -51.84
CA LYS A 86 7.02 35.04 -51.48
C LYS A 86 7.32 35.32 -50.00
N LYS A 87 7.89 36.49 -49.68
CA LYS A 87 8.09 37.00 -48.30
C LYS A 87 8.79 36.04 -47.29
N LYS A 88 9.74 35.20 -47.73
CA LYS A 88 10.45 34.22 -46.86
C LYS A 88 9.51 33.21 -46.18
N GLN A 89 8.42 32.87 -46.85
CA GLN A 89 7.55 31.74 -46.52
C GLN A 89 7.94 30.55 -47.38
N TYR A 90 7.97 29.36 -46.77
CA TYR A 90 8.31 28.09 -47.41
C TYR A 90 7.08 27.19 -47.35
N SER A 91 6.52 26.83 -48.50
CA SER A 91 5.42 25.88 -48.56
C SER A 91 5.92 24.47 -48.19
N TYR A 92 5.02 23.58 -47.78
CA TYR A 92 5.40 22.18 -47.58
C TYR A 92 5.89 21.50 -48.86
N ALA A 93 5.39 21.93 -50.02
CA ALA A 93 5.88 21.46 -51.31
C ALA A 93 7.34 21.88 -51.55
N ASP A 94 7.71 23.12 -51.19
CA ASP A 94 9.11 23.59 -51.28
C ASP A 94 10.04 22.76 -50.39
N ILE A 95 9.60 22.50 -49.15
CA ILE A 95 10.34 21.71 -48.19
C ILE A 95 10.48 20.27 -48.68
N GLU A 96 9.39 19.66 -49.17
CA GLU A 96 9.39 18.32 -49.74
C GLU A 96 10.32 18.21 -50.95
N GLY A 97 10.27 19.18 -51.86
CA GLY A 97 11.11 19.23 -53.05
C GLY A 97 12.60 19.29 -52.70
N VAL A 98 12.97 20.08 -51.69
CA VAL A 98 14.36 20.08 -51.18
C VAL A 98 14.71 18.75 -50.53
N LEU A 99 13.88 18.24 -49.63
CA LEU A 99 14.13 16.96 -48.96
C LEU A 99 14.27 15.81 -49.97
N HIS A 100 13.46 15.79 -51.02
CA HIS A 100 13.54 14.80 -52.08
C HIS A 100 14.89 14.84 -52.80
N LYS A 101 15.39 16.03 -53.10
CA LYS A 101 16.70 16.22 -53.75
C LYS A 101 17.86 15.88 -52.81
N VAL A 102 17.74 16.20 -51.53
CA VAL A 102 18.78 15.94 -50.51
C VAL A 102 18.80 14.48 -50.07
N LEU A 103 17.68 13.77 -50.07
CA LEU A 103 17.65 12.38 -49.61
C LEU A 103 17.75 11.39 -50.77
N LYS A 104 17.41 11.81 -51.99
CA LYS A 104 17.21 10.92 -53.16
C LYS A 104 16.24 9.77 -52.85
N ASP A 105 15.37 9.97 -51.86
CA ASP A 105 14.37 9.02 -51.39
C ASP A 105 13.09 9.77 -51.04
N THR A 106 12.11 9.70 -51.94
CA THR A 106 10.77 10.29 -51.79
C THR A 106 10.10 9.89 -50.48
N HIS A 107 10.31 8.65 -50.04
CA HIS A 107 9.66 8.14 -48.85
C HIS A 107 10.24 8.76 -47.58
N SER A 108 11.57 8.83 -47.49
CA SER A 108 12.24 9.55 -46.39
C SER A 108 11.90 11.03 -46.40
N ALA A 109 11.80 11.66 -47.57
CA ALA A 109 11.40 13.07 -47.70
C ALA A 109 9.99 13.31 -47.15
N LYS A 110 8.98 12.54 -47.60
CA LYS A 110 7.60 12.62 -47.10
C LYS A 110 7.49 12.36 -45.60
N LYS A 111 8.31 11.45 -45.07
CA LYS A 111 8.32 11.17 -43.64
C LYS A 111 8.91 12.33 -42.86
N ILE A 112 10.07 12.85 -43.28
CA ILE A 112 10.67 14.03 -42.62
C ILE A 112 9.72 15.21 -42.70
N LEU A 113 9.06 15.42 -43.84
CA LEU A 113 8.02 16.43 -43.99
C LEU A 113 6.86 16.19 -43.00
N SER A 114 6.33 14.98 -42.89
CA SER A 114 5.24 14.69 -41.95
C SER A 114 5.67 14.93 -40.50
N ILE A 115 6.94 14.73 -40.17
CA ILE A 115 7.47 15.07 -38.86
C ILE A 115 7.65 16.59 -38.70
N ILE A 116 8.08 17.32 -39.73
CA ILE A 116 8.15 18.78 -39.70
C ILE A 116 6.75 19.36 -39.54
N THR A 117 5.75 18.84 -40.24
CA THR A 117 4.34 19.20 -40.11
C THR A 117 3.81 18.88 -38.72
N LEU A 118 4.10 17.68 -38.20
CA LEU A 118 3.71 17.29 -36.85
C LEU A 118 4.41 18.14 -35.79
N LEU A 119 5.71 18.38 -35.94
CA LEU A 119 6.43 19.30 -35.08
C LEU A 119 5.79 20.67 -35.18
N LYS A 120 5.41 21.15 -36.36
CA LYS A 120 4.71 22.41 -36.55
C LYS A 120 3.35 22.45 -35.86
N ASP A 121 2.58 21.38 -35.94
CA ASP A 121 1.33 21.19 -35.21
C ASP A 121 1.55 21.17 -33.69
N LEU A 122 2.73 20.69 -33.24
CA LEU A 122 3.15 20.79 -31.86
C LEU A 122 3.75 22.15 -31.47
N SER A 123 4.41 22.84 -32.40
CA SER A 123 5.26 24.02 -32.16
C SER A 123 4.57 25.34 -32.45
N PHE A 124 3.23 25.32 -32.41
CA PHE A 124 2.42 26.52 -32.19
C PHE A 124 2.63 27.62 -33.25
N PHE A 125 2.94 27.23 -34.48
CA PHE A 125 3.05 28.18 -35.58
C PHE A 125 1.66 28.69 -35.98
N ARG A 126 1.56 30.01 -36.22
CA ARG A 126 0.28 30.68 -36.47
C ARG A 126 -0.38 30.29 -37.79
N ASP A 127 0.42 29.94 -38.81
CA ASP A 127 -0.09 29.45 -40.10
C ASP A 127 0.44 28.04 -40.37
N THR A 128 -0.45 27.06 -40.39
CA THR A 128 -0.11 25.66 -40.62
C THR A 128 0.38 25.38 -42.03
N ARG A 129 0.16 26.28 -43.00
CA ARG A 129 0.45 26.03 -44.43
C ARG A 129 1.88 26.34 -44.86
N PHE A 130 2.55 27.27 -44.19
CA PHE A 130 3.91 27.72 -44.56
C PHE A 130 4.84 27.83 -43.36
N LEU A 131 6.13 27.54 -43.52
CA LEU A 131 7.16 27.91 -42.54
C LEU A 131 7.69 29.30 -42.87
N ASN A 132 7.74 30.20 -41.90
CA ASN A 132 8.39 31.50 -42.05
C ASN A 132 9.78 31.50 -41.38
N LYS A 133 10.56 32.59 -41.55
CA LYS A 133 11.89 32.72 -40.93
C LYS A 133 11.89 32.63 -39.40
N ILE A 134 10.85 33.14 -38.73
CA ILE A 134 10.68 33.04 -37.27
C ILE A 134 10.54 31.57 -36.88
N ASP A 135 9.76 30.81 -37.65
CA ASP A 135 9.54 29.39 -37.40
C ASP A 135 10.84 28.60 -37.48
N ILE A 136 11.67 28.90 -38.48
CA ILE A 136 12.96 28.21 -38.65
C ILE A 136 13.99 28.63 -37.60
N ASN A 137 14.03 29.91 -37.23
CA ASN A 137 14.87 30.38 -36.13
C ASN A 137 14.49 29.67 -34.82
N PHE A 138 13.20 29.47 -34.59
CA PHE A 138 12.72 28.72 -33.45
C PHE A 138 13.12 27.25 -33.50
N LEU A 139 12.93 26.58 -34.63
CA LEU A 139 13.37 25.19 -34.80
C LEU A 139 14.87 25.06 -34.51
N THR A 140 15.66 26.01 -35.00
CA THR A 140 17.11 26.07 -34.75
C THR A 140 17.43 26.23 -33.25
N SER A 141 16.75 27.13 -32.55
CA SER A 141 16.91 27.33 -31.10
C SER A 141 16.50 26.08 -30.30
N THR A 142 15.39 25.45 -30.70
CA THR A 142 14.87 24.22 -30.10
C THR A 142 15.85 23.07 -30.27
N ILE A 143 16.43 22.92 -31.47
CA ILE A 143 17.45 21.91 -31.79
C ILE A 143 18.73 22.12 -30.98
N ASN A 144 19.19 23.36 -30.84
CA ASN A 144 20.34 23.66 -29.98
C ASN A 144 20.06 23.35 -28.50
N THR A 145 18.83 23.61 -28.06
CA THR A 145 18.41 23.27 -26.70
C THR A 145 18.37 21.76 -26.47
N PHE A 146 17.85 21.01 -27.44
CA PHE A 146 17.86 19.55 -27.40
C PHE A 146 19.26 18.97 -27.48
N LYS A 147 20.18 19.58 -28.24
CA LYS A 147 21.59 19.23 -28.23
C LYS A 147 22.18 19.32 -26.81
N ILE A 148 21.94 20.43 -26.11
CA ILE A 148 22.43 20.62 -24.74
C ILE A 148 21.84 19.56 -23.79
N ILE A 149 20.53 19.31 -23.88
CA ILE A 149 19.85 18.27 -23.11
C ILE A 149 20.46 16.89 -23.38
N SER A 150 20.71 16.58 -24.66
CA SER A 150 21.30 15.31 -25.10
C SER A 150 22.66 15.08 -24.50
N ILE A 151 23.53 16.08 -24.60
CA ILE A 151 24.88 16.05 -24.03
C ILE A 151 24.82 15.85 -22.52
N ASN A 152 23.95 16.58 -21.83
CA ASN A 152 23.81 16.50 -20.37
C ASN A 152 23.23 15.16 -19.88
N LEU A 153 22.33 14.54 -20.65
CA LEU A 153 21.73 13.25 -20.29
C LEU A 153 22.58 12.05 -20.72
N HIS A 154 23.53 12.25 -21.63
CA HIS A 154 24.37 11.19 -22.17
C HIS A 154 25.07 10.33 -21.11
N PRO A 155 25.71 10.89 -20.05
CA PRO A 155 26.37 10.09 -19.01
C PRO A 155 25.37 9.25 -18.20
N HIS A 156 24.12 9.70 -18.12
CA HIS A 156 23.07 9.09 -17.32
C HIS A 156 22.19 8.14 -18.12
N ARG A 157 22.53 7.91 -19.40
CA ARG A 157 21.60 7.24 -20.31
C ARG A 157 21.28 5.81 -19.91
N LYS A 158 22.26 5.05 -19.41
CA LYS A 158 22.06 3.65 -18.96
C LYS A 158 20.97 3.58 -17.89
N ILE A 159 21.07 4.46 -16.90
CA ILE A 159 20.17 4.55 -15.74
C ILE A 159 18.79 5.02 -16.17
N LEU A 160 18.71 6.08 -16.97
CA LEU A 160 17.44 6.65 -17.38
C LEU A 160 16.76 5.76 -18.42
N PHE A 161 17.47 5.30 -19.45
CA PHE A 161 16.87 4.74 -20.67
C PHE A 161 16.81 3.22 -20.79
N PHE A 162 17.70 2.46 -20.17
CA PHE A 162 17.82 1.03 -20.46
C PHE A 162 17.23 0.17 -19.36
N SER A 163 16.46 -0.85 -19.73
CA SER A 163 15.92 -1.82 -18.76
C SER A 163 17.06 -2.51 -18.00
N ASN A 164 18.17 -2.83 -18.65
CA ASN A 164 19.30 -3.54 -18.04
C ASN A 164 20.47 -2.58 -17.79
N ALA A 165 20.33 -1.68 -16.81
CA ALA A 165 21.42 -0.77 -16.45
C ALA A 165 22.53 -1.43 -15.61
N GLY A 166 22.42 -2.74 -15.34
CA GLY A 166 23.25 -3.42 -14.33
C GLY A 166 22.94 -2.93 -12.92
N SER A 167 23.82 -3.24 -11.98
CA SER A 167 23.78 -2.68 -10.62
C SER A 167 24.11 -1.19 -10.68
N VAL A 168 23.12 -0.35 -10.36
CA VAL A 168 23.28 1.11 -10.32
C VAL A 168 23.33 1.54 -8.86
N SER A 169 24.39 2.22 -8.43
CA SER A 169 24.43 2.83 -7.10
C SER A 169 23.37 3.94 -6.98
N TYR A 170 22.78 4.11 -5.80
CA TYR A 170 21.76 5.14 -5.54
C TYR A 170 22.22 6.56 -5.89
N ASP A 171 23.49 6.92 -5.62
CA ASP A 171 24.02 8.25 -5.94
C ASP A 171 24.08 8.53 -7.45
N LYS A 172 24.50 7.54 -8.25
CA LYS A 172 24.45 7.64 -9.72
C LYS A 172 23.02 7.82 -10.22
N TYR A 173 22.05 7.15 -9.58
CA TYR A 173 20.63 7.36 -9.85
C TYR A 173 20.17 8.77 -9.48
N LEU A 174 20.53 9.31 -8.31
CA LEU A 174 20.19 10.69 -7.94
C LEU A 174 20.77 11.71 -8.92
N LYS A 175 22.03 11.56 -9.33
CA LYS A 175 22.65 12.41 -10.37
C LYS A 175 21.87 12.34 -11.69
N ALA A 176 21.48 11.13 -12.11
CA ALA A 176 20.67 10.92 -13.31
C ALA A 176 19.30 11.60 -13.24
N THR A 177 18.58 11.46 -12.11
CA THR A 177 17.28 12.11 -11.92
C THR A 177 17.37 13.64 -11.85
N LYS A 178 18.46 14.17 -11.28
CA LYS A 178 18.73 15.62 -11.28
C LYS A 178 18.96 16.14 -12.70
N ALA A 179 19.78 15.45 -13.50
CA ALA A 179 20.03 15.80 -14.90
C ALA A 179 18.73 15.75 -15.73
N LEU A 180 17.89 14.74 -15.51
CA LEU A 180 16.58 14.61 -16.12
C LEU A 180 15.66 15.78 -15.75
N LYS A 181 15.56 16.14 -14.47
CA LYS A 181 14.76 17.30 -14.02
C LYS A 181 15.24 18.60 -14.66
N ASN A 182 16.55 18.81 -14.75
CA ASN A 182 17.12 19.97 -15.42
C ASN A 182 16.73 20.00 -16.91
N ALA A 183 16.80 18.86 -17.61
CA ALA A 183 16.38 18.76 -19.00
C ALA A 183 14.90 19.12 -19.18
N PHE A 184 14.04 18.61 -18.31
CA PHE A 184 12.62 18.94 -18.29
C PHE A 184 12.37 20.43 -18.02
N ASN A 185 13.04 21.04 -17.05
CA ASN A 185 12.94 22.49 -16.79
C ASN A 185 13.38 23.33 -17.99
N THR A 186 14.38 22.87 -18.74
CA THR A 186 14.79 23.53 -19.98
C THR A 186 13.72 23.41 -21.06
N ILE A 187 13.11 22.23 -21.22
CA ILE A 187 11.98 21.99 -22.13
C ILE A 187 10.77 22.86 -21.75
N GLU A 188 10.49 22.99 -20.45
CA GLU A 188 9.45 23.85 -19.92
C GLU A 188 9.62 25.30 -20.36
N LYS A 189 10.84 25.84 -20.31
CA LYS A 189 11.12 27.21 -20.76
C LYS A 189 10.79 27.41 -22.25
N ILE A 190 11.04 26.40 -23.09
CA ILE A 190 10.66 26.43 -24.52
C ILE A 190 9.13 26.49 -24.65
N PHE A 191 8.40 25.67 -23.88
CA PHE A 191 6.94 25.68 -23.94
C PHE A 191 6.34 26.98 -23.40
N VAL A 192 6.86 27.49 -22.28
CA VAL A 192 6.37 28.71 -21.61
C VAL A 192 6.56 29.95 -22.48
N SER A 193 7.64 30.02 -23.26
CA SER A 193 7.89 31.16 -24.14
C SER A 193 6.86 31.31 -25.27
N TYR A 194 6.03 30.28 -25.52
CA TYR A 194 5.17 30.23 -26.71
C TYR A 194 3.75 30.77 -26.59
N LYS A 195 3.31 31.21 -25.40
CA LYS A 195 2.00 31.89 -25.15
C LYS A 195 0.73 31.16 -25.62
N SER A 196 0.82 30.01 -26.27
CA SER A 196 -0.28 29.23 -26.85
C SER A 196 -0.71 28.06 -25.95
N SER A 197 -1.94 27.58 -26.15
CA SER A 197 -2.46 26.36 -25.52
C SER A 197 -2.16 25.13 -26.37
N TYR A 198 -1.98 23.97 -25.73
CA TYR A 198 -1.53 22.74 -26.38
C TYR A 198 -2.54 21.60 -26.26
N ASN A 199 -2.95 20.96 -27.37
CA ASN A 199 -3.92 19.87 -27.35
C ASN A 199 -3.27 18.50 -27.03
N PHE A 200 -3.88 17.72 -26.13
CA PHE A 200 -3.47 16.35 -25.82
C PHE A 200 -3.64 15.38 -27.00
N GLU A 201 -4.51 15.69 -27.96
CA GLU A 201 -4.61 14.94 -29.21
C GLU A 201 -3.36 15.12 -30.07
N SER A 202 -2.83 16.35 -30.15
CA SER A 202 -1.55 16.61 -30.81
C SER A 202 -0.42 15.85 -30.09
N LEU A 203 -0.45 15.78 -28.76
CA LEU A 203 0.47 14.92 -28.00
C LEU A 203 0.30 13.44 -28.32
N ASP A 204 -0.93 12.94 -28.41
CA ASP A 204 -1.18 11.52 -28.68
C ASP A 204 -0.74 11.14 -30.10
N ASN A 205 -1.13 11.94 -31.10
CA ASN A 205 -0.70 11.78 -32.50
C ASN A 205 0.81 11.83 -32.62
N PHE A 206 1.44 12.72 -31.86
CA PHE A 206 2.88 12.75 -31.73
C PHE A 206 3.41 11.45 -31.14
N LEU A 207 2.98 11.08 -29.93
CA LEU A 207 3.43 9.87 -29.22
C LEU A 207 3.20 8.58 -30.03
N LYS A 208 2.17 8.53 -30.88
CA LYS A 208 1.81 7.40 -31.75
C LYS A 208 2.90 7.02 -32.73
N LEU A 209 3.67 7.99 -33.21
CA LEU A 209 4.80 7.74 -34.09
C LEU A 209 5.94 6.98 -33.40
N PHE A 210 5.92 6.91 -32.06
CA PHE A 210 7.08 6.54 -31.25
C PHE A 210 6.86 5.33 -30.36
N SER A 211 5.59 5.00 -30.12
CA SER A 211 5.27 3.90 -29.26
C SER A 211 3.89 3.33 -29.51
N LYS A 212 3.83 2.00 -29.42
CA LYS A 212 2.57 1.26 -29.40
C LYS A 212 1.72 1.54 -28.15
N LYS A 213 2.31 2.15 -27.10
CA LYS A 213 1.62 2.53 -25.86
C LYS A 213 1.29 4.02 -25.75
N HIS A 214 1.23 4.72 -26.88
CA HIS A 214 1.09 6.18 -26.92
C HIS A 214 -0.14 6.67 -26.16
N LYS A 215 -1.23 5.92 -26.27
CA LYS A 215 -2.53 6.22 -25.68
C LYS A 215 -2.46 6.23 -24.15
N GLU A 216 -1.84 5.22 -23.54
CA GLU A 216 -1.68 5.16 -22.09
C GLU A 216 -0.85 6.33 -21.55
N ILE A 217 0.11 6.83 -22.33
CA ILE A 217 0.96 7.96 -21.95
C ILE A 217 0.23 9.28 -22.07
N SER A 218 -0.48 9.50 -23.18
CA SER A 218 -1.30 10.70 -23.34
C SER A 218 -2.39 10.74 -22.26
N GLU A 219 -3.04 9.60 -22.00
CA GLU A 219 -4.02 9.46 -20.92
C GLU A 219 -3.40 9.73 -19.54
N PHE A 220 -2.21 9.20 -19.25
CA PHE A 220 -1.53 9.48 -17.97
C PHE A 220 -1.19 10.96 -17.82
N ALA A 221 -0.59 11.58 -18.84
CA ALA A 221 -0.24 13.00 -18.83
C ALA A 221 -1.50 13.89 -18.70
N PHE A 222 -2.59 13.53 -19.39
CA PHE A 222 -3.88 14.20 -19.26
C PHE A 222 -4.45 14.06 -17.86
N SER A 223 -4.24 12.93 -17.21
CA SER A 223 -4.75 12.65 -15.86
C SER A 223 -3.97 13.41 -14.81
N VAL A 224 -2.65 13.42 -14.93
CA VAL A 224 -1.76 14.28 -14.13
C VAL A 224 -2.14 15.74 -14.32
N LYS A 225 -2.41 16.20 -15.55
CA LYS A 225 -2.89 17.55 -15.84
C LYS A 225 -4.25 17.83 -15.21
N SER A 226 -5.23 16.96 -15.42
CA SER A 226 -6.59 17.12 -14.90
C SER A 226 -6.59 17.19 -13.38
N PHE A 227 -5.77 16.35 -12.75
CA PHE A 227 -5.59 16.34 -11.30
C PHE A 227 -4.87 17.56 -10.78
N ILE A 228 -3.74 17.93 -11.39
CA ILE A 228 -2.98 19.10 -10.96
C ILE A 228 -3.87 20.33 -11.12
N PHE A 229 -4.43 20.57 -12.29
CA PHE A 229 -5.10 21.84 -12.63
C PHE A 229 -6.60 21.89 -12.38
N LYS A 230 -7.22 20.78 -11.96
CA LYS A 230 -8.70 20.64 -11.85
C LYS A 230 -9.40 21.04 -13.15
N ASP A 231 -8.78 20.71 -14.28
CA ASP A 231 -9.18 21.16 -15.60
C ASP A 231 -9.20 19.97 -16.56
N ASN A 232 -10.41 19.55 -16.91
CA ASN A 232 -10.66 18.42 -17.81
C ASN A 232 -10.54 18.80 -19.30
N LYS A 233 -10.22 20.04 -19.65
CA LYS A 233 -9.99 20.41 -21.05
C LYS A 233 -8.82 19.57 -21.57
N LYS A 234 -8.96 19.00 -22.77
CA LYS A 234 -7.88 18.31 -23.48
C LYS A 234 -6.80 19.29 -23.99
N GLN A 235 -6.63 20.43 -23.34
CA GLN A 235 -5.61 21.42 -23.66
C GLN A 235 -4.80 21.77 -22.41
N ILE A 236 -3.49 21.98 -22.58
CA ILE A 236 -2.57 22.51 -21.59
C ILE A 236 -2.39 24.00 -21.91
N ALA A 237 -2.95 24.88 -21.07
CA ALA A 237 -2.73 26.32 -21.22
C ALA A 237 -1.26 26.67 -20.97
N ASN A 238 -0.73 27.73 -21.58
CA ASN A 238 0.69 28.09 -21.46
C ASN A 238 1.20 28.12 -20.01
N LYS A 239 0.45 28.78 -19.12
CA LYS A 239 0.75 28.88 -17.67
C LYS A 239 0.73 27.55 -16.91
N GLN A 240 0.19 26.49 -17.51
CA GLN A 240 0.10 25.15 -16.91
C GLN A 240 1.36 24.32 -17.17
N TRP A 241 2.19 24.66 -18.16
CA TRP A 241 3.38 23.87 -18.48
C TRP A 241 4.36 23.73 -17.31
N GLY A 242 4.62 24.83 -16.60
CA GLY A 242 5.53 24.77 -15.45
C GLY A 242 5.02 23.97 -14.26
N GLY A 243 3.70 23.93 -14.08
CA GLY A 243 3.10 23.05 -13.08
C GLY A 243 3.01 21.59 -13.51
N LEU A 244 3.18 21.26 -14.81
CA LEU A 244 3.02 19.89 -15.33
C LEU A 244 4.36 19.17 -15.50
N ILE A 245 5.37 19.87 -16.02
CA ILE A 245 6.63 19.25 -16.45
C ILE A 245 7.45 18.73 -15.26
N SER A 246 7.62 19.52 -14.20
CA SER A 246 8.37 19.12 -13.02
C SER A 246 7.78 17.87 -12.32
N PRO A 247 6.45 17.77 -12.13
CA PRO A 247 5.81 16.54 -11.68
C PRO A 247 6.03 15.34 -12.61
N LEU A 248 5.92 15.52 -13.94
CA LEU A 248 6.17 14.42 -14.89
C LEU A 248 7.62 13.90 -14.82
N ALA A 249 8.61 14.80 -14.73
CA ALA A 249 10.01 14.44 -14.56
C ALA A 249 10.23 13.63 -13.26
N SER A 250 9.54 14.03 -12.20
CA SER A 250 9.58 13.36 -10.91
C SER A 250 8.90 11.98 -10.99
N LEU A 251 7.69 11.87 -11.55
CA LEU A 251 6.97 10.61 -11.73
C LEU A 251 7.79 9.61 -12.53
N TYR A 252 8.42 10.08 -13.58
CA TYR A 252 9.25 9.25 -14.41
C TYR A 252 10.55 8.81 -13.69
N SER A 253 11.17 9.72 -12.93
CA SER A 253 12.30 9.37 -12.07
C SER A 253 11.93 8.27 -11.07
N ALA A 254 10.79 8.39 -10.39
CA ALA A 254 10.25 7.38 -9.47
C ALA A 254 10.19 6.02 -10.17
N TYR A 255 9.45 5.97 -11.27
CA TYR A 255 9.23 4.75 -12.04
C TYR A 255 10.55 4.07 -12.43
N ARG A 256 11.57 4.85 -12.82
CA ARG A 256 12.89 4.31 -13.14
C ARG A 256 13.65 3.78 -11.94
N GLY A 257 13.55 4.45 -10.79
CA GLY A 257 14.09 3.92 -9.54
C GLY A 257 13.49 2.56 -9.23
N PHE A 258 12.17 2.44 -9.32
CA PHE A 258 11.49 1.16 -9.14
C PHE A 258 11.98 0.08 -10.11
N GLN A 259 12.08 0.37 -11.40
CA GLN A 259 12.58 -0.62 -12.36
C GLN A 259 14.00 -1.09 -12.04
N LEU A 260 14.89 -0.16 -11.70
CA LEU A 260 16.31 -0.46 -11.47
C LEU A 260 16.54 -1.23 -10.18
N PHE A 261 15.87 -0.85 -9.10
CA PHE A 261 16.13 -1.40 -7.78
C PHE A 261 15.19 -2.54 -7.38
N TYR A 262 13.98 -2.60 -7.96
CA TYR A 262 12.97 -3.60 -7.58
C TYR A 262 12.82 -4.73 -8.59
N LEU A 263 12.63 -4.40 -9.88
CA LEU A 263 12.30 -5.42 -10.89
C LEU A 263 13.50 -6.21 -11.41
N ASN A 264 14.69 -5.60 -11.43
CA ASN A 264 15.88 -6.26 -11.98
C ASN A 264 16.65 -7.11 -10.97
N ASN A 265 16.41 -6.90 -9.68
CA ASN A 265 17.02 -7.71 -8.64
C ASN A 265 16.08 -8.88 -8.34
N ASN A 266 16.25 -9.98 -9.09
CA ASN A 266 15.50 -11.24 -8.94
C ASN A 266 15.66 -11.91 -7.55
N THR A 267 16.35 -11.26 -6.63
CA THR A 267 16.40 -11.62 -5.21
C THR A 267 15.89 -10.44 -4.38
N PRO A 268 14.89 -10.62 -3.51
CA PRO A 268 14.58 -9.67 -2.46
C PRO A 268 15.72 -9.71 -1.42
N SER A 269 16.91 -9.25 -1.80
CA SER A 269 17.97 -8.97 -0.84
C SER A 269 17.57 -7.74 -0.02
N PHE A 270 17.92 -7.73 1.27
CA PHE A 270 17.59 -6.63 2.20
C PHE A 270 18.02 -5.24 1.71
N ASN A 271 19.01 -5.16 0.82
CA ASN A 271 19.43 -3.91 0.16
C ASN A 271 18.34 -3.29 -0.76
N ASN A 272 17.34 -4.08 -1.19
CA ASN A 272 16.19 -3.58 -1.96
C ASN A 272 15.12 -2.91 -1.09
N LEU A 273 15.08 -3.13 0.23
CA LEU A 273 14.11 -2.51 1.12
C LEU A 273 14.35 -0.99 1.24
N ASP A 274 15.60 -0.54 1.32
CA ASP A 274 15.94 0.89 1.30
C ASP A 274 15.48 1.55 -0.01
N ALA A 275 15.70 0.90 -1.15
CA ALA A 275 15.23 1.40 -2.43
C ALA A 275 13.69 1.40 -2.55
N GLN A 276 13.02 0.40 -1.97
CA GLN A 276 11.55 0.39 -1.84
C GLN A 276 11.07 1.54 -0.97
N PHE A 277 11.64 1.74 0.21
CA PHE A 277 11.26 2.82 1.13
C PHE A 277 11.56 4.20 0.56
N LYS A 278 12.67 4.38 -0.15
CA LYS A 278 12.99 5.61 -0.90
C LYS A 278 12.05 5.82 -2.07
N TYR A 279 11.63 4.76 -2.76
CA TYR A 279 10.64 4.84 -3.83
C TYR A 279 9.25 5.23 -3.28
N TYR A 280 8.77 4.54 -2.26
CA TYR A 280 7.50 4.84 -1.60
C TYR A 280 7.52 6.25 -1.01
N GLY A 281 8.55 6.62 -0.25
CA GLY A 281 8.71 7.95 0.31
C GLY A 281 8.88 9.06 -0.74
N PHE A 282 9.38 8.75 -1.95
CA PHE A 282 9.48 9.68 -3.07
C PHE A 282 8.17 9.83 -3.84
N VAL A 283 7.46 8.73 -4.13
CA VAL A 283 6.10 8.75 -4.71
C VAL A 283 5.16 9.48 -3.76
N GLU A 284 5.24 9.18 -2.47
CA GLU A 284 4.48 9.83 -1.41
C GLU A 284 4.86 11.30 -1.26
N ASN A 285 6.15 11.66 -1.20
CA ASN A 285 6.53 13.09 -1.17
C ASN A 285 6.11 13.82 -2.43
N MET A 286 6.06 13.17 -3.58
CA MET A 286 5.63 13.82 -4.82
C MET A 286 4.12 14.02 -4.84
N PHE A 287 3.34 13.00 -4.48
CA PHE A 287 1.90 13.11 -4.29
C PHE A 287 1.59 14.17 -3.24
N ALA A 288 2.16 14.03 -2.04
CA ALA A 288 1.96 14.94 -0.93
C ALA A 288 2.47 16.36 -1.23
N LYS A 289 3.66 16.56 -1.81
CA LYS A 289 4.14 17.92 -2.16
C LYS A 289 3.35 18.52 -3.31
N SER A 290 2.92 17.74 -4.31
CA SER A 290 2.06 18.28 -5.39
C SER A 290 0.68 18.71 -4.85
N LEU A 291 0.16 17.99 -3.85
CA LEU A 291 -1.06 18.31 -3.14
C LEU A 291 -0.88 19.52 -2.18
N ILE A 292 0.18 19.53 -1.37
CA ILE A 292 0.48 20.55 -0.35
C ILE A 292 0.92 21.88 -0.98
N HIS A 293 1.83 21.85 -1.97
CA HIS A 293 2.32 23.05 -2.66
C HIS A 293 1.19 23.79 -3.38
N LYS A 294 0.08 23.12 -3.68
CA LYS A 294 -1.10 23.72 -4.31
C LYS A 294 -2.18 24.15 -3.32
N ALA A 295 -2.35 23.40 -2.22
CA ALA A 295 -3.16 23.84 -1.09
C ALA A 295 -2.68 25.18 -0.50
N GLY A 296 -1.36 25.42 -0.54
CA GLY A 296 -0.75 26.69 -0.12
C GLY A 296 -0.96 27.86 -1.08
N PHE A 297 -1.18 27.64 -2.38
CA PHE A 297 -1.02 28.73 -3.35
C PHE A 297 -2.28 29.50 -3.74
N ARG A 298 -3.52 28.95 -3.74
CA ARG A 298 -4.69 29.73 -4.21
C ARG A 298 -6.08 29.46 -3.62
N ASN A 299 -6.31 28.49 -2.73
CA ASN A 299 -7.63 28.35 -2.07
C ASN A 299 -7.58 27.36 -0.89
N ARG A 300 -7.34 27.87 0.33
CA ARG A 300 -7.41 27.06 1.57
C ARG A 300 -8.82 26.49 1.85
N LYS A 301 -9.87 27.01 1.19
CA LYS A 301 -11.29 26.68 1.46
C LYS A 301 -11.92 25.61 0.55
N LYS A 302 -11.27 25.18 -0.54
CA LYS A 302 -11.84 24.18 -1.47
C LYS A 302 -10.89 22.99 -1.58
N GLY A 303 -11.11 21.95 -0.78
CA GLY A 303 -10.27 20.75 -0.82
C GLY A 303 -10.42 19.94 -2.13
N TYR A 304 -10.05 18.67 -2.09
CA TYR A 304 -10.06 17.81 -3.27
C TYR A 304 -11.34 16.98 -3.33
N ALA A 305 -11.99 16.97 -4.51
CA ALA A 305 -13.13 16.09 -4.74
C ALA A 305 -12.64 14.66 -4.90
N VAL A 306 -13.24 13.76 -4.13
CA VAL A 306 -12.96 12.32 -4.10
C VAL A 306 -12.85 11.68 -5.49
N LYS A 307 -13.77 12.04 -6.39
CA LYS A 307 -13.85 11.49 -7.76
C LYS A 307 -12.58 11.71 -8.57
N ASP A 308 -11.89 12.83 -8.35
CA ASP A 308 -10.67 13.19 -9.10
C ASP A 308 -9.46 12.42 -8.60
N ILE A 309 -9.39 12.18 -7.27
CA ILE A 309 -8.40 11.30 -6.64
C ILE A 309 -8.59 9.85 -7.14
N LYS A 310 -9.84 9.36 -7.18
CA LYS A 310 -10.20 8.03 -7.66
C LYS A 310 -9.79 7.79 -9.12
N LYS A 311 -10.03 8.76 -10.01
CA LYS A 311 -9.66 8.66 -11.44
C LYS A 311 -8.15 8.54 -11.63
N LEU A 312 -7.37 9.39 -10.93
CA LEU A 312 -5.92 9.36 -11.02
C LEU A 312 -5.33 8.01 -10.54
N ILE A 313 -5.92 7.43 -9.50
CA ILE A 313 -5.41 6.19 -8.90
C ILE A 313 -5.79 4.96 -9.75
N LEU A 314 -7.00 4.90 -10.30
CA LEU A 314 -7.40 3.86 -11.26
C LEU A 314 -6.50 3.85 -12.51
N GLN A 315 -6.08 5.03 -12.97
CA GLN A 315 -5.16 5.16 -14.11
C GLN A 315 -3.73 4.75 -13.73
N TYR A 316 -3.28 5.02 -12.51
CA TYR A 316 -2.02 4.49 -12.01
C TYR A 316 -2.02 2.96 -11.89
N GLN A 317 -3.13 2.35 -11.44
CA GLN A 317 -3.27 0.88 -11.37
C GLN A 317 -3.17 0.22 -12.75
N LYS A 318 -3.70 0.84 -13.81
CA LYS A 318 -3.53 0.36 -15.20
C LYS A 318 -2.08 0.35 -15.68
N ILE A 319 -1.20 1.13 -15.03
CA ILE A 319 0.23 1.26 -15.36
C ILE A 319 1.08 0.29 -14.50
N LYS A 320 0.48 -0.35 -13.48
CA LYS A 320 1.15 -1.27 -12.56
C LYS A 320 1.55 -2.58 -13.28
N PRO A 321 2.75 -3.15 -13.04
CA PRO A 321 3.10 -4.49 -13.50
C PRO A 321 2.32 -5.58 -12.74
N ASN A 322 1.88 -6.63 -13.44
CA ASN A 322 0.97 -7.68 -12.93
C ASN A 322 1.52 -8.60 -11.82
N ASN A 323 2.80 -8.52 -11.43
CA ASN A 323 3.46 -9.55 -10.60
C ASN A 323 3.62 -9.18 -9.11
N LEU A 324 2.72 -8.39 -8.52
CA LEU A 324 2.81 -7.94 -7.12
C LEU A 324 1.72 -8.60 -6.25
N ALA A 325 1.96 -9.83 -5.79
CA ALA A 325 0.99 -10.61 -5.02
C ALA A 325 1.04 -10.39 -3.48
N ILE A 326 2.10 -9.79 -2.93
CA ILE A 326 2.27 -9.70 -1.46
C ILE A 326 1.93 -8.30 -0.91
N THR A 327 1.68 -7.31 -1.77
CA THR A 327 1.25 -5.95 -1.36
C THR A 327 -0.15 -5.56 -1.86
N SER A 328 -0.83 -6.38 -2.66
CA SER A 328 -2.18 -6.06 -3.14
C SER A 328 -3.14 -6.01 -1.96
N ASP A 329 -3.21 -7.03 -1.12
CA ASP A 329 -4.34 -7.15 -0.20
C ASP A 329 -4.35 -6.10 0.92
N PHE A 330 -3.17 -5.71 1.44
CA PHE A 330 -3.05 -4.64 2.44
C PHE A 330 -3.24 -3.24 1.82
N LEU A 331 -2.63 -3.00 0.65
CA LEU A 331 -2.85 -1.74 -0.05
C LEU A 331 -4.29 -1.64 -0.51
N ASP A 332 -4.91 -2.73 -0.98
CA ASP A 332 -6.28 -2.84 -1.45
C ASP A 332 -7.29 -2.76 -0.30
N ALA A 333 -6.96 -3.23 0.91
CA ALA A 333 -7.77 -3.07 2.12
C ALA A 333 -7.66 -1.66 2.71
N SER A 334 -6.45 -1.10 2.80
CA SER A 334 -6.22 0.31 3.16
C SER A 334 -6.89 1.23 2.14
N TRP A 335 -6.81 0.86 0.87
CA TRP A 335 -7.44 1.50 -0.27
C TRP A 335 -8.96 1.36 -0.26
N LEU A 336 -9.53 0.20 0.06
CA LEU A 336 -10.99 0.01 0.18
C LEU A 336 -11.55 0.86 1.31
N SER A 337 -10.81 0.95 2.43
CA SER A 337 -11.16 1.74 3.61
C SER A 337 -11.15 3.23 3.27
N ILE A 338 -10.08 3.71 2.62
CA ILE A 338 -9.98 5.07 2.10
C ILE A 338 -11.08 5.34 1.06
N ASN A 339 -11.31 4.42 0.11
CA ASN A 339 -12.27 4.57 -1.00
C ASN A 339 -13.75 4.52 -0.55
N LYS A 340 -14.10 3.86 0.56
CA LYS A 340 -15.47 3.91 1.12
C LYS A 340 -15.69 5.10 2.06
N LEU A 341 -14.70 5.49 2.87
CA LEU A 341 -14.69 6.78 3.60
C LEU A 341 -14.91 7.95 2.64
N LEU A 342 -14.31 7.84 1.45
CA LEU A 342 -14.43 8.80 0.35
C LEU A 342 -15.82 8.82 -0.34
N ASN A 343 -16.59 7.72 -0.36
CA ASN A 343 -17.80 7.58 -1.20
C ASN A 343 -19.15 7.63 -0.44
N ASN A 344 -19.19 7.84 0.87
CA ASN A 344 -20.43 7.66 1.64
C ASN A 344 -21.34 8.92 1.67
N ASN A 345 -22.54 8.80 1.09
CA ASN A 345 -23.59 9.85 1.02
C ASN A 345 -24.47 9.94 2.30
N LEU A 346 -24.23 9.11 3.32
CA LEU A 346 -25.10 9.01 4.50
C LEU A 346 -25.02 10.21 5.46
N TYR A 347 -23.94 10.98 5.40
CA TYR A 347 -23.73 12.17 6.24
C TYR A 347 -24.72 13.32 5.99
N LYS A 348 -25.53 13.25 4.92
CA LYS A 348 -26.62 14.22 4.69
C LYS A 348 -27.91 13.92 5.47
N LYS A 349 -28.09 12.70 5.99
CA LYS A 349 -29.38 12.25 6.57
C LYS A 349 -29.50 12.40 8.09
N GLU A 350 -28.40 12.65 8.80
CA GLU A 350 -28.38 12.64 10.28
C GLU A 350 -27.99 13.98 10.92
N GLY A 351 -28.00 15.09 10.18
CA GLY A 351 -27.79 16.43 10.76
C GLY A 351 -26.40 16.71 11.35
N VAL A 352 -25.46 15.76 11.26
CA VAL A 352 -24.05 16.01 11.57
C VAL A 352 -23.43 16.79 10.42
N GLU A 353 -23.36 18.12 10.55
CA GLU A 353 -22.59 18.97 9.63
C GLU A 353 -21.08 18.69 9.78
N LEU A 354 -20.63 17.58 9.20
CA LEU A 354 -19.24 17.50 8.75
C LEU A 354 -19.11 18.42 7.56
N ASN A 355 -18.70 19.65 7.86
CA ASN A 355 -18.45 20.72 6.92
C ASN A 355 -17.20 20.41 6.07
N SER A 356 -17.19 19.30 5.32
CA SER A 356 -16.28 19.08 4.19
C SER A 356 -16.59 17.79 3.43
N GLN A 357 -17.15 17.92 2.21
CA GLN A 357 -16.98 16.96 1.11
C GLN A 357 -15.51 16.92 0.59
N PHE A 358 -14.56 17.20 1.47
CA PHE A 358 -13.18 17.50 1.17
C PHE A 358 -12.31 16.89 2.27
N PHE A 359 -11.26 16.17 1.90
CA PHE A 359 -10.19 15.91 2.85
C PHE A 359 -9.58 17.25 3.25
N SER A 360 -9.72 17.62 4.53
CA SER A 360 -8.96 18.74 5.07
C SER A 360 -7.47 18.44 4.93
N ILE A 361 -6.67 19.50 4.80
CA ILE A 361 -5.20 19.38 4.77
C ILE A 361 -4.71 18.60 6.00
N GLN A 362 -5.39 18.74 7.15
CA GLN A 362 -5.12 18.02 8.39
C GLN A 362 -5.18 16.49 8.21
N HIS A 363 -6.20 15.96 7.54
CA HIS A 363 -6.34 14.51 7.32
C HIS A 363 -5.24 13.96 6.40
N MET A 364 -4.88 14.71 5.35
CA MET A 364 -3.79 14.32 4.44
C MET A 364 -2.42 14.42 5.09
N LEU A 365 -2.20 15.43 5.93
CA LEU A 365 -1.00 15.54 6.76
C LEU A 365 -0.93 14.42 7.80
N SER A 366 -2.06 14.02 8.37
CA SER A 366 -2.14 12.92 9.33
C SER A 366 -1.83 11.58 8.66
N LEU A 367 -2.40 11.30 7.48
CA LEU A 367 -2.07 10.09 6.70
C LEU A 367 -0.58 10.04 6.32
N LYS A 368 0.00 11.18 5.92
CA LYS A 368 1.43 11.31 5.65
C LYS A 368 2.27 11.06 6.90
N ALA A 369 1.94 11.73 8.01
CA ALA A 369 2.64 11.56 9.29
C ALA A 369 2.59 10.10 9.76
N PHE A 370 1.47 9.44 9.52
CA PHE A 370 1.19 8.06 9.86
C PHE A 370 1.97 7.05 8.99
N LEU A 371 2.05 7.27 7.68
CA LEU A 371 2.92 6.49 6.78
C LEU A 371 4.39 6.67 7.13
N LEU A 372 4.82 7.92 7.41
CA LEU A 372 6.18 8.20 7.87
C LEU A 372 6.49 7.52 9.21
N ASN A 373 5.52 7.46 10.12
CA ASN A 373 5.64 6.74 11.38
C ASN A 373 5.79 5.22 11.14
N TRP A 374 4.98 4.64 10.26
CA TRP A 374 5.13 3.24 9.87
C TRP A 374 6.51 2.92 9.32
N LEU A 375 7.01 3.75 8.39
CA LEU A 375 8.35 3.65 7.81
C LEU A 375 9.44 3.74 8.87
N TYR A 376 9.28 4.65 9.83
CA TYR A 376 10.20 4.82 10.94
C TYR A 376 10.22 3.60 11.86
N VAL A 377 9.06 3.04 12.20
CA VAL A 377 8.97 1.81 13.00
C VAL A 377 9.58 0.61 12.26
N GLN A 378 9.41 0.50 10.93
CA GLN A 378 10.12 -0.53 10.16
C GLN A 378 11.64 -0.39 10.23
N ASN A 379 12.15 0.85 10.28
CA ASN A 379 13.57 1.08 10.49
C ASN A 379 14.01 0.69 11.91
N LEU A 380 13.22 1.03 12.93
CA LEU A 380 13.48 0.60 14.31
C LEU A 380 13.47 -0.94 14.43
N ASN A 381 12.59 -1.63 13.72
CA ASN A 381 12.57 -3.10 13.64
C ASN A 381 13.91 -3.65 13.11
N LEU A 382 14.45 -3.06 12.03
CA LEU A 382 15.75 -3.47 11.47
C LEU A 382 16.90 -3.25 12.48
N GLN A 383 16.89 -2.11 13.17
CA GLN A 383 17.87 -1.81 14.21
C GLN A 383 17.78 -2.78 15.40
N PHE A 384 16.56 -3.10 15.84
CA PHE A 384 16.32 -4.02 16.95
C PHE A 384 16.83 -5.44 16.66
N LEU A 385 16.72 -5.90 15.41
CA LEU A 385 17.22 -7.20 14.98
C LEU A 385 18.76 -7.26 14.85
N GLY A 386 19.50 -6.25 15.31
CA GLY A 386 20.96 -6.20 15.20
C GLY A 386 21.46 -6.06 13.77
N ILE A 387 20.58 -5.74 12.82
CA ILE A 387 20.93 -5.49 11.41
C ILE A 387 21.51 -4.06 11.36
N SER A 388 22.78 -3.93 11.75
CA SER A 388 23.54 -2.69 11.91
C SER A 388 24.89 -2.89 11.20
N LYS A 389 25.60 -1.95 10.58
CA LYS A 389 25.60 -0.50 10.38
C LYS A 389 26.65 -0.28 9.26
N GLN A 390 26.35 0.41 8.16
CA GLN A 390 27.31 1.27 7.42
C GLN A 390 26.80 1.70 6.03
N SER A 391 25.96 0.92 5.35
CA SER A 391 25.57 1.26 3.97
C SER A 391 24.07 1.52 3.75
N LEU A 392 23.20 1.01 4.61
CA LEU A 392 21.76 0.98 4.33
C LEU A 392 21.06 2.33 4.51
N PHE A 393 21.59 3.24 5.31
CA PHE A 393 20.97 4.56 5.52
C PHE A 393 21.99 5.64 5.94
N SER A 394 22.56 6.34 4.97
CA SER A 394 23.00 7.75 5.13
C SER A 394 21.80 8.73 5.24
N SER A 395 20.62 8.21 5.60
CA SER A 395 19.36 8.94 5.68
C SER A 395 19.21 9.76 6.95
N ASP A 396 20.23 9.86 7.80
CA ASP A 396 20.29 10.97 8.74
C ASP A 396 19.99 12.28 7.99
N THR A 397 20.45 12.48 6.76
CA THR A 397 20.06 13.67 5.97
C THR A 397 18.58 13.73 5.55
N LEU A 398 17.90 12.62 5.25
CA LEU A 398 16.49 12.60 4.79
C LEU A 398 15.52 12.65 5.98
N LEU A 399 15.88 11.98 7.08
CA LEU A 399 15.20 11.97 8.36
C LEU A 399 15.50 13.25 9.16
N ILE A 400 16.65 13.91 9.01
CA ILE A 400 16.97 15.25 9.56
C ILE A 400 16.20 16.33 8.79
N LYS A 401 16.14 16.23 7.46
CA LYS A 401 15.43 17.21 6.61
C LYS A 401 13.91 17.11 6.78
N HIS A 402 13.38 15.90 7.04
CA HIS A 402 11.99 15.73 7.48
C HIS A 402 11.82 15.89 8.99
N LYS A 403 12.83 15.68 9.85
CA LYS A 403 12.77 15.93 11.30
C LYS A 403 12.30 17.35 11.55
N LYS A 404 12.82 18.37 10.87
CA LYS A 404 12.32 19.74 11.10
C LYS A 404 10.82 19.94 10.83
N GLN A 405 10.20 19.15 9.94
CA GLN A 405 8.75 19.18 9.67
C GLN A 405 7.94 18.15 10.48
N ILE A 406 8.54 17.01 10.81
CA ILE A 406 7.93 15.91 11.56
C ILE A 406 8.02 16.21 13.06
N VAL A 407 9.17 16.66 13.58
CA VAL A 407 9.40 16.99 15.01
C VAL A 407 8.48 18.12 15.49
N SER A 408 8.06 19.03 14.61
CA SER A 408 7.06 20.04 14.96
C SER A 408 5.62 19.51 15.08
N GLN A 409 5.34 18.28 14.60
CA GLN A 409 3.98 17.71 14.56
C GLN A 409 3.86 16.30 15.20
N VAL A 410 4.98 15.61 15.39
CA VAL A 410 5.05 14.21 15.77
C VAL A 410 6.20 14.04 16.76
N ASN A 411 5.87 13.75 18.01
CA ASN A 411 6.84 13.50 19.06
C ASN A 411 7.52 12.14 18.84
N LEU A 412 8.72 12.13 18.26
CA LEU A 412 9.50 10.91 17.99
C LEU A 412 9.84 10.14 19.27
N VAL A 413 10.01 10.83 20.41
CA VAL A 413 10.22 10.19 21.71
C VAL A 413 8.98 9.38 22.10
N SER A 414 7.78 9.95 21.90
CA SER A 414 6.53 9.24 22.13
C SER A 414 6.37 8.00 21.23
N ILE A 415 6.79 8.08 19.96
CA ILE A 415 6.76 6.91 19.05
C ILE A 415 7.70 5.81 19.53
N ARG A 416 8.96 6.18 19.83
CA ARG A 416 9.95 5.21 20.30
C ARG A 416 9.50 4.59 21.62
N HIS A 417 8.98 5.39 22.53
CA HIS A 417 8.43 4.93 23.80
C HIS A 417 7.22 4.01 23.60
N SER A 418 6.24 4.39 22.76
CA SER A 418 5.09 3.53 22.42
C SER A 418 5.50 2.23 21.73
N PHE A 419 6.50 2.28 20.86
CA PHE A 419 7.05 1.10 20.21
C PHE A 419 7.79 0.20 21.20
N SER A 420 8.62 0.76 22.08
CA SER A 420 9.29 0.01 23.15
C SER A 420 8.31 -0.56 24.16
N GLN A 421 7.29 0.19 24.57
CA GLN A 421 6.21 -0.31 25.44
C GLN A 421 5.49 -1.49 24.79
N ARG A 422 5.10 -1.37 23.51
CA ARG A 422 4.51 -2.49 22.76
C ARG A 422 5.43 -3.68 22.74
N ILE A 423 6.67 -3.50 22.29
CA ILE A 423 7.64 -4.60 22.26
C ILE A 423 7.80 -5.19 23.65
N ASN A 424 7.88 -4.41 24.73
CA ASN A 424 8.01 -4.91 26.09
C ASN A 424 6.77 -5.69 26.56
N THR A 425 5.56 -5.24 26.25
CA THR A 425 4.33 -5.99 26.50
C THR A 425 4.37 -7.34 25.77
N TYR A 426 4.79 -7.36 24.51
CA TYR A 426 4.91 -8.59 23.72
C TYR A 426 6.09 -9.48 24.20
N ILE A 427 7.25 -8.91 24.52
CA ILE A 427 8.45 -9.61 25.02
C ILE A 427 8.11 -10.43 26.26
N GLY A 428 7.22 -9.94 27.11
CA GLY A 428 6.97 -10.56 28.40
C GLY A 428 6.34 -11.93 28.30
N LYS A 429 5.28 -12.08 27.48
CA LYS A 429 4.46 -13.29 27.55
C LYS A 429 3.86 -13.76 26.20
N GLN A 430 3.77 -12.92 25.16
CA GLN A 430 3.09 -13.26 23.90
C GLN A 430 3.93 -12.96 22.65
N LYS A 431 4.08 -13.91 21.75
CA LYS A 431 4.78 -13.70 20.47
C LYS A 431 4.00 -14.23 19.28
N MET A 432 4.32 -13.74 18.09
CA MET A 432 3.91 -14.43 16.86
C MET A 432 4.85 -15.58 16.51
N ASP A 433 4.29 -16.67 16.03
CA ASP A 433 5.05 -17.65 15.27
C ASP A 433 5.15 -17.29 13.79
N ASN A 434 5.91 -18.08 13.04
CA ASN A 434 6.07 -17.90 11.59
C ASN A 434 4.77 -18.12 10.78
N HIS A 435 3.70 -18.59 11.42
CA HIS A 435 2.37 -18.75 10.83
C HIS A 435 1.41 -17.61 11.22
N GLY A 436 1.91 -16.58 11.91
CA GLY A 436 1.09 -15.47 12.40
C GLY A 436 0.12 -15.87 13.51
N ARG A 437 0.44 -16.90 14.30
CA ARG A 437 -0.31 -17.30 15.50
C ARG A 437 0.34 -16.75 16.74
N LEU A 438 -0.48 -16.38 17.72
CA LEU A 438 -0.06 -16.02 19.07
C LEU A 438 0.43 -17.24 19.82
N LEU A 439 1.74 -17.30 20.08
CA LEU A 439 2.37 -18.21 21.01
C LEU A 439 2.36 -17.60 22.41
N PHE A 440 1.83 -18.34 23.36
CA PHE A 440 1.89 -18.01 24.78
C PHE A 440 3.12 -18.70 25.37
N THR A 441 4.04 -17.93 25.95
CA THR A 441 5.28 -18.45 26.52
C THR A 441 5.64 -17.73 27.80
N ASN A 442 6.20 -18.47 28.75
CA ASN A 442 6.74 -17.90 30.00
C ASN A 442 8.24 -17.56 29.85
N SER A 443 8.84 -17.80 28.68
CA SER A 443 10.27 -17.51 28.46
C SER A 443 10.48 -16.17 27.75
N PHE A 444 11.21 -15.28 28.42
CA PHE A 444 11.59 -13.95 27.93
C PHE A 444 12.59 -13.99 26.75
N ASN A 445 13.25 -15.13 26.50
CA ASN A 445 14.40 -15.24 25.59
C ASN A 445 14.07 -15.46 24.11
N SER A 446 12.84 -15.22 23.66
CA SER A 446 12.52 -15.43 22.25
C SER A 446 12.75 -14.19 21.39
N LEU A 447 13.66 -14.32 20.42
CA LEU A 447 13.95 -13.30 19.42
C LEU A 447 12.71 -13.06 18.54
N PHE A 448 12.32 -11.80 18.37
CA PHE A 448 11.34 -11.41 17.36
C PHE A 448 11.89 -11.69 15.96
N THR A 449 11.05 -12.19 15.06
CA THR A 449 11.40 -12.23 13.64
C THR A 449 10.97 -10.93 12.95
N TRP A 450 11.55 -10.65 11.79
CA TRP A 450 11.13 -9.52 10.93
C TRP A 450 9.63 -9.57 10.61
N ASN A 451 9.10 -10.77 10.33
CA ASN A 451 7.68 -10.94 10.03
C ASN A 451 6.81 -10.56 11.22
N ASN A 452 7.19 -10.98 12.44
CA ASN A 452 6.46 -10.64 13.66
C ASN A 452 6.39 -9.12 13.85
N LEU A 453 7.52 -8.45 13.76
CA LEU A 453 7.60 -7.00 13.93
C LEU A 453 6.86 -6.24 12.82
N THR A 454 6.87 -6.78 11.60
CA THR A 454 6.13 -6.20 10.47
C THR A 454 4.63 -6.29 10.70
N HIS A 455 4.13 -7.45 11.13
CA HIS A 455 2.72 -7.65 11.43
C HIS A 455 2.26 -6.76 12.59
N LEU A 456 3.01 -6.72 13.70
CA LEU A 456 2.69 -5.84 14.84
C LEU A 456 2.63 -4.38 14.42
N ASN A 457 3.54 -3.94 13.55
CA ASN A 457 3.52 -2.58 13.04
C ASN A 457 2.32 -2.31 12.11
N GLN A 458 1.93 -3.27 11.26
CA GLN A 458 0.74 -3.15 10.40
C GLN A 458 -0.57 -3.11 11.21
N GLU A 459 -0.68 -3.94 12.24
CA GLU A 459 -1.83 -3.97 13.16
C GLU A 459 -1.91 -2.67 13.96
N SER A 460 -0.80 -2.26 14.57
CA SER A 460 -0.68 -0.97 15.26
C SER A 460 -1.03 0.20 14.35
N LEU A 461 -0.63 0.12 13.08
CA LEU A 461 -0.99 1.12 12.09
C LEU A 461 -2.51 1.17 11.97
N LEU A 462 -3.15 0.05 11.60
CA LEU A 462 -4.61 -0.01 11.44
C LEU A 462 -5.36 0.52 12.68
N ILE A 463 -4.96 0.11 13.89
CA ILE A 463 -5.57 0.57 15.14
C ILE A 463 -5.34 2.07 15.37
N ASN A 464 -4.13 2.58 15.16
CA ASN A 464 -3.88 4.02 15.29
C ASN A 464 -4.75 4.84 14.34
N SER A 465 -5.02 4.34 13.13
CA SER A 465 -5.99 4.97 12.21
C SER A 465 -7.40 5.00 12.78
N LEU A 466 -7.86 3.88 13.34
CA LEU A 466 -9.18 3.81 13.95
C LEU A 466 -9.30 4.78 15.13
N PHE A 467 -8.31 4.80 16.02
CA PHE A 467 -8.31 5.71 17.16
C PHE A 467 -8.22 7.16 16.74
N PHE A 468 -7.45 7.48 15.71
CA PHE A 468 -7.39 8.85 15.19
C PHE A 468 -8.75 9.31 14.65
N LEU A 469 -9.52 8.42 14.02
CA LEU A 469 -10.80 8.75 13.40
C LEU A 469 -11.96 8.76 14.39
N TYR A 470 -11.95 7.86 15.37
CA TYR A 470 -13.14 7.56 16.20
C TYR A 470 -12.95 7.75 17.70
N ALA A 471 -11.72 7.80 18.22
CA ALA A 471 -11.52 7.98 19.65
C ALA A 471 -11.81 9.44 20.05
N GLY A 472 -12.54 9.61 21.15
CA GLY A 472 -12.80 10.91 21.75
C GLY A 472 -11.56 11.56 22.37
N LYS A 473 -11.77 12.62 23.16
CA LYS A 473 -10.70 13.40 23.79
C LYS A 473 -9.78 12.55 24.68
N ASP A 474 -10.32 11.49 25.28
CA ASP A 474 -9.62 10.60 26.20
C ASP A 474 -8.67 9.63 25.47
N LYS A 475 -8.66 9.62 24.13
CA LYS A 475 -7.84 8.73 23.29
C LYS A 475 -8.11 7.24 23.52
N LYS A 476 -9.23 6.91 24.16
CA LYS A 476 -9.82 5.58 24.26
C LYS A 476 -11.12 5.54 23.45
N ILE A 477 -11.57 4.34 23.08
CA ILE A 477 -12.81 4.12 22.32
C ILE A 477 -13.85 3.50 23.25
N ASN A 478 -14.98 4.18 23.45
CA ASN A 478 -16.13 3.60 24.16
C ASN A 478 -17.02 2.76 23.21
N LEU A 479 -18.03 2.08 23.76
CA LEU A 479 -18.91 1.21 22.96
C LEU A 479 -19.68 1.98 21.86
N LYS A 480 -20.08 3.23 22.08
CA LYS A 480 -20.79 4.04 21.07
C LYS A 480 -19.87 4.37 19.90
N GLU A 481 -18.64 4.81 20.17
CA GLU A 481 -17.62 5.10 19.18
C GLU A 481 -17.21 3.84 18.40
N LEU A 482 -17.06 2.69 19.08
CA LEU A 482 -16.79 1.42 18.41
C LEU A 482 -17.94 0.98 17.51
N ASN A 483 -19.20 1.17 17.93
CA ASN A 483 -20.37 0.88 17.10
C ASN A 483 -20.36 1.74 15.83
N LEU A 484 -20.05 3.03 15.95
CA LEU A 484 -19.91 3.93 14.80
C LEU A 484 -18.82 3.44 13.84
N ALA A 485 -17.60 3.23 14.36
CA ALA A 485 -16.47 2.74 13.59
C ALA A 485 -16.79 1.42 12.88
N PHE A 486 -17.40 0.47 13.59
CA PHE A 486 -17.78 -0.81 13.04
C PHE A 486 -18.84 -0.70 11.96
N ASN A 487 -19.89 0.11 12.16
CA ASN A 487 -20.95 0.27 11.16
C ASN A 487 -20.42 0.87 9.86
N GLU A 488 -19.46 1.80 9.94
CA GLU A 488 -18.79 2.36 8.77
C GLU A 488 -17.89 1.34 8.05
N LEU A 489 -17.21 0.47 8.80
CA LEU A 489 -16.30 -0.53 8.24
C LEU A 489 -17.00 -1.84 7.86
N LYS A 490 -18.19 -2.12 8.40
CA LYS A 490 -18.97 -3.34 8.18
C LYS A 490 -19.15 -3.66 6.70
N PRO A 491 -19.48 -2.71 5.81
CA PRO A 491 -19.56 -2.99 4.38
C PRO A 491 -18.26 -3.52 3.78
N ILE A 492 -17.09 -3.14 4.31
CA ILE A 492 -15.78 -3.65 3.84
C ILE A 492 -15.64 -5.10 4.27
N PHE A 493 -15.87 -5.39 5.55
CA PHE A 493 -15.77 -6.74 6.09
C PHE A 493 -16.78 -7.71 5.48
N VAL A 494 -17.99 -7.23 5.14
CA VAL A 494 -19.00 -8.02 4.41
C VAL A 494 -18.55 -8.29 2.98
N SER A 495 -18.06 -7.28 2.25
CA SER A 495 -17.54 -7.45 0.88
C SER A 495 -16.34 -8.41 0.84
N ALA A 496 -15.47 -8.37 1.85
CA ALA A 496 -14.35 -9.29 2.02
C ALA A 496 -14.77 -10.70 2.51
N LYS A 497 -16.07 -10.94 2.71
CA LYS A 497 -16.63 -12.19 3.27
C LYS A 497 -16.06 -12.57 4.65
N ILE A 498 -15.58 -11.58 5.39
CA ILE A 498 -15.08 -11.73 6.77
C ILE A 498 -16.28 -11.77 7.73
N LEU A 499 -17.29 -10.92 7.50
CA LEU A 499 -18.46 -10.78 8.37
C LEU A 499 -19.77 -11.06 7.64
N ASN A 500 -20.74 -11.58 8.38
CA ASN A 500 -22.12 -11.70 7.92
C ASN A 500 -22.84 -10.35 8.09
N ALA A 501 -23.42 -9.84 7.00
CA ALA A 501 -24.15 -8.56 6.99
C ALA A 501 -25.27 -8.48 8.06
N LYS A 502 -25.86 -9.62 8.42
CA LYS A 502 -26.97 -9.68 9.40
C LYS A 502 -26.52 -9.58 10.86
N ASN A 503 -25.23 -9.73 11.16
CA ASN A 503 -24.78 -9.70 12.55
C ASN A 503 -24.67 -8.24 13.07
N LYS A 504 -25.49 -7.89 14.07
CA LYS A 504 -25.49 -6.58 14.73
C LYS A 504 -24.71 -6.55 16.06
N LYS A 505 -24.43 -7.72 16.66
CA LYS A 505 -23.82 -7.82 18.01
C LYS A 505 -22.28 -7.79 18.02
N ILE A 506 -21.66 -7.55 16.87
CA ILE A 506 -20.19 -7.64 16.75
C ILE A 506 -19.49 -6.58 17.59
N PRO A 507 -19.86 -5.28 17.55
CA PRO A 507 -19.16 -4.26 18.34
C PRO A 507 -19.21 -4.54 19.85
N SER A 508 -20.37 -4.90 20.39
CA SER A 508 -20.50 -5.24 21.81
C SER A 508 -19.71 -6.49 22.19
N THR A 509 -19.61 -7.46 21.27
CA THR A 509 -18.76 -8.65 21.47
C THR A 509 -17.28 -8.26 21.48
N ILE A 510 -16.82 -7.46 20.52
CA ILE A 510 -15.44 -6.95 20.47
C ILE A 510 -15.10 -6.21 21.75
N TYR A 511 -15.96 -5.27 22.14
CA TYR A 511 -15.78 -4.43 23.32
C TYR A 511 -15.65 -5.26 24.59
N ARG A 512 -16.56 -6.20 24.80
CA ARG A 512 -16.52 -7.10 25.95
C ARG A 512 -15.30 -8.02 25.92
N GLU A 513 -14.99 -8.64 24.78
CA GLU A 513 -13.82 -9.54 24.68
C GLU A 513 -12.50 -8.79 24.91
N THR A 514 -12.43 -7.54 24.46
CA THR A 514 -11.24 -6.68 24.61
C THR A 514 -11.02 -6.33 26.09
N ASN A 515 -12.08 -5.97 26.81
CA ASN A 515 -12.05 -5.66 28.24
C ASN A 515 -11.86 -6.90 29.15
N LEU A 516 -12.05 -8.12 28.64
CA LEU A 516 -11.96 -9.35 29.45
C LEU A 516 -10.70 -10.17 29.21
N PHE A 517 -10.29 -10.32 27.95
CA PHE A 517 -9.38 -11.39 27.55
C PHE A 517 -8.06 -10.92 26.96
N MET A 518 -7.82 -9.61 26.90
CA MET A 518 -6.55 -9.05 26.45
C MET A 518 -5.54 -9.01 27.61
N PRO A 519 -4.24 -9.23 27.37
CA PRO A 519 -3.20 -9.05 28.39
C PRO A 519 -3.31 -7.72 29.11
N SER A 520 -3.52 -6.64 28.35
CA SER A 520 -3.64 -5.27 28.86
C SER A 520 -5.02 -4.90 29.40
N SER A 521 -6.00 -5.82 29.35
CA SER A 521 -7.39 -5.53 29.71
C SER A 521 -7.56 -4.86 31.08
N GLN A 522 -8.33 -3.77 31.11
CA GLN A 522 -8.74 -3.05 32.32
C GLN A 522 -10.27 -3.06 32.49
N PRO A 523 -10.80 -3.02 33.73
CA PRO A 523 -12.24 -2.95 33.97
C PRO A 523 -12.75 -1.50 33.88
N ASP A 524 -12.47 -0.79 32.78
CA ASP A 524 -12.72 0.66 32.68
C ASP A 524 -13.80 1.05 31.67
N ALA A 525 -14.52 0.07 31.10
CA ALA A 525 -15.55 0.27 30.09
C ALA A 525 -15.05 1.12 28.90
N MET A 526 -13.77 1.03 28.58
CA MET A 526 -13.20 1.66 27.40
C MET A 526 -12.30 0.65 26.68
N ILE A 527 -11.86 1.02 25.48
CA ILE A 527 -10.82 0.27 24.77
C ILE A 527 -9.69 1.22 24.50
N ASP A 528 -8.52 0.93 25.06
CA ASP A 528 -7.31 1.65 24.72
C ASP A 528 -6.64 1.10 23.45
N ARG A 529 -5.62 1.83 22.95
CA ARG A 529 -4.93 1.46 21.70
C ARG A 529 -4.22 0.12 21.81
N GLN A 530 -3.70 -0.19 22.99
CA GLN A 530 -2.96 -1.41 23.22
C GLN A 530 -3.91 -2.60 23.22
N GLU A 531 -5.00 -2.52 23.97
CA GLU A 531 -6.04 -3.56 24.03
C GLU A 531 -6.64 -3.81 22.63
N ALA A 532 -6.91 -2.75 21.84
CA ALA A 532 -7.40 -2.90 20.47
C ALA A 532 -6.37 -3.55 19.53
N THR A 533 -5.07 -3.27 19.73
CA THR A 533 -3.99 -3.89 18.94
C THR A 533 -3.86 -5.36 19.30
N GLU A 534 -3.88 -5.68 20.59
CA GLU A 534 -3.92 -7.06 21.09
C GLU A 534 -5.15 -7.79 20.52
N TYR A 535 -6.34 -7.19 20.54
CA TYR A 535 -7.55 -7.82 20.03
C TYR A 535 -7.49 -8.13 18.52
N LEU A 536 -7.01 -7.16 17.74
CA LEU A 536 -6.78 -7.37 16.31
C LEU A 536 -5.78 -8.51 16.06
N HIS A 537 -4.75 -8.58 16.90
CA HIS A 537 -3.75 -9.62 16.84
C HIS A 537 -4.34 -11.01 17.16
N TYR A 538 -5.25 -11.10 18.14
CA TYR A 538 -6.02 -12.32 18.42
C TYR A 538 -6.86 -12.74 17.23
N ILE A 539 -7.57 -11.81 16.58
CA ILE A 539 -8.36 -12.11 15.37
C ILE A 539 -7.49 -12.73 14.29
N PHE A 540 -6.34 -12.13 13.98
CA PHE A 540 -5.46 -12.66 12.93
C PHE A 540 -4.91 -14.04 13.30
N SER A 541 -4.48 -14.23 14.54
CA SER A 541 -4.08 -15.54 15.03
C SER A 541 -5.20 -16.57 14.92
N GLY A 542 -6.42 -16.25 15.34
CA GLY A 542 -7.59 -17.11 15.21
C GLY A 542 -7.92 -17.46 13.76
N LEU A 543 -7.75 -16.52 12.83
CA LEU A 543 -7.91 -16.76 11.39
C LEU A 543 -6.85 -17.73 10.85
N ASN A 544 -5.60 -17.61 11.30
CA ASN A 544 -4.52 -18.52 10.95
C ASN A 544 -4.75 -19.92 11.52
N ILE A 545 -5.14 -20.03 12.80
CA ILE A 545 -5.56 -21.28 13.45
C ILE A 545 -6.71 -21.93 12.67
N LYS A 546 -7.78 -21.18 12.37
CA LYS A 546 -8.90 -21.66 11.55
C LYS A 546 -8.41 -22.20 10.21
N THR A 547 -7.55 -21.47 9.51
CA THR A 547 -7.09 -21.85 8.16
C THR A 547 -6.31 -23.15 8.20
N MET A 548 -5.44 -23.33 9.18
CA MET A 548 -4.68 -24.55 9.39
C MET A 548 -5.59 -25.74 9.72
N TRP A 549 -6.49 -25.58 10.69
CA TRP A 549 -7.44 -26.62 11.10
C TRP A 549 -8.38 -26.98 9.95
N ALA A 550 -8.95 -25.98 9.28
CA ALA A 550 -9.86 -26.18 8.17
C ALA A 550 -9.18 -26.88 7.00
N ARG A 551 -7.88 -26.65 6.76
CA ARG A 551 -7.13 -27.37 5.71
C ARG A 551 -7.01 -28.86 6.02
N GLY A 552 -6.63 -29.22 7.25
CA GLY A 552 -6.54 -30.63 7.66
C GLY A 552 -7.90 -31.32 7.67
N VAL A 553 -8.92 -30.68 8.27
CA VAL A 553 -10.29 -31.19 8.29
C VAL A 553 -10.85 -31.32 6.87
N SER A 554 -10.67 -30.33 5.99
CA SER A 554 -11.19 -30.42 4.61
C SER A 554 -10.50 -31.50 3.78
N LYS A 555 -9.22 -31.77 4.05
CA LYS A 555 -8.45 -32.80 3.34
C LYS A 555 -8.89 -34.21 3.75
N ASN A 556 -9.16 -34.40 5.03
CA ASN A 556 -9.27 -35.75 5.61
C ASN A 556 -10.67 -36.11 6.12
N CYS A 557 -11.61 -35.16 6.19
CA CYS A 557 -12.98 -35.42 6.62
C CYS A 557 -13.99 -35.29 5.48
N PRO A 558 -14.87 -36.30 5.29
CA PRO A 558 -16.01 -36.18 4.41
C PRO A 558 -16.85 -34.95 4.78
N SER A 559 -17.23 -34.18 3.76
CA SER A 559 -17.95 -32.93 3.96
C SER A 559 -19.28 -32.90 3.21
N LYS A 560 -20.29 -32.28 3.82
CA LYS A 560 -21.57 -31.98 3.19
C LYS A 560 -21.66 -30.47 2.97
N LYS A 561 -21.96 -30.05 1.73
CA LYS A 561 -22.21 -28.64 1.42
C LYS A 561 -23.69 -28.34 1.59
N GLN A 562 -24.02 -27.24 2.25
CA GLN A 562 -25.38 -26.71 2.31
C GLN A 562 -25.29 -25.17 2.20
N GLY A 563 -25.64 -24.66 1.02
CA GLY A 563 -25.38 -23.28 0.63
C GLY A 563 -23.87 -22.96 0.59
N LEU A 564 -23.48 -21.82 1.16
CA LEU A 564 -22.08 -21.39 1.26
C LEU A 564 -21.30 -22.09 2.39
N ASN A 565 -21.96 -22.92 3.19
CA ASN A 565 -21.36 -23.56 4.36
C ASN A 565 -20.94 -24.99 4.04
N THR A 566 -19.76 -25.36 4.54
CA THR A 566 -19.24 -26.73 4.49
C THR A 566 -19.28 -27.31 5.89
N PHE A 567 -19.86 -28.50 5.98
CA PHE A 567 -20.12 -29.20 7.23
C PHE A 567 -19.37 -30.52 7.28
N TYR A 568 -18.89 -30.89 8.45
CA TYR A 568 -18.09 -32.09 8.71
C TYR A 568 -18.70 -32.88 9.87
N LYS A 569 -18.56 -34.22 9.86
CA LYS A 569 -18.95 -35.05 11.01
C LYS A 569 -18.03 -34.75 12.20
N THR A 570 -18.60 -34.48 13.37
CA THR A 570 -17.85 -34.11 14.59
C THR A 570 -16.84 -35.20 14.99
N SER A 571 -17.20 -36.47 14.86
CA SER A 571 -16.27 -37.60 15.12
C SER A 571 -15.03 -37.56 14.23
N CYS A 572 -15.17 -37.20 12.95
CA CYS A 572 -14.01 -37.05 12.07
C CYS A 572 -13.16 -35.84 12.44
N VAL A 573 -13.78 -34.70 12.76
CA VAL A 573 -13.06 -33.50 13.21
C VAL A 573 -12.26 -33.80 14.48
N TYR A 574 -12.86 -34.51 15.43
CA TYR A 574 -12.20 -34.97 16.65
C TYR A 574 -11.00 -35.89 16.33
N ASN A 575 -11.17 -36.89 15.46
CA ASN A 575 -10.06 -37.79 15.08
C ASN A 575 -8.92 -37.04 14.38
N GLN A 576 -9.24 -36.08 13.49
CA GLN A 576 -8.23 -35.24 12.84
C GLN A 576 -7.49 -34.36 13.83
N PHE A 577 -8.22 -33.87 14.81
CA PHE A 577 -7.68 -33.08 15.88
C PHE A 577 -6.74 -33.89 16.79
N LEU A 578 -7.12 -35.11 17.19
CA LEU A 578 -6.24 -36.03 17.92
C LEU A 578 -4.95 -36.32 17.15
N ALA A 579 -5.08 -36.67 15.87
CA ALA A 579 -3.94 -37.02 15.02
C ALA A 579 -2.95 -35.86 14.82
N ASN A 580 -3.41 -34.60 14.92
CA ASN A 580 -2.61 -33.41 14.64
C ASN A 580 -2.49 -32.45 15.84
N GLN A 581 -2.80 -32.93 17.05
CA GLN A 581 -2.93 -32.08 18.25
C GLN A 581 -1.67 -31.24 18.52
N LYS A 582 -0.47 -31.82 18.41
CA LYS A 582 0.80 -31.11 18.63
C LYS A 582 0.96 -29.93 17.67
N PHE A 583 0.57 -30.12 16.41
CA PHE A 583 0.65 -29.06 15.41
C PHE A 583 -0.42 -27.98 15.66
N TYR A 584 -1.66 -28.40 15.92
CA TYR A 584 -2.79 -27.50 16.16
C TYR A 584 -2.68 -26.68 17.44
N PHE A 585 -2.03 -27.20 18.47
CA PHE A 585 -1.85 -26.54 19.78
C PHE A 585 -0.44 -26.06 20.07
N SER A 586 0.47 -26.12 19.10
CA SER A 586 1.82 -25.56 19.27
C SER A 586 1.84 -24.06 19.61
N PHE A 587 0.69 -23.37 19.56
CA PHE A 587 0.54 -21.99 20.00
C PHE A 587 0.23 -21.82 21.49
N LEU A 588 -0.25 -22.86 22.17
CA LEU A 588 -0.45 -22.86 23.62
C LEU A 588 0.88 -23.11 24.34
N PRO A 589 1.01 -22.73 25.63
CA PRO A 589 2.18 -23.06 26.43
C PRO A 589 2.43 -24.57 26.42
N LYS A 590 3.71 -24.96 26.34
CA LYS A 590 4.11 -26.36 26.16
C LYS A 590 3.47 -27.28 27.20
N GLN A 591 3.44 -26.79 28.43
CA GLN A 591 2.93 -27.49 29.59
C GLN A 591 1.41 -27.77 29.45
N ILE A 592 0.63 -26.86 28.86
CA ILE A 592 -0.84 -27.03 28.68
C ILE A 592 -1.14 -28.20 27.74
N TYR A 593 -0.37 -28.34 26.66
CA TYR A 593 -0.56 -29.47 25.76
C TYR A 593 -0.02 -30.80 26.35
N GLN A 594 1.00 -30.75 27.21
CA GLN A 594 1.61 -31.95 27.77
C GLN A 594 0.85 -32.54 28.96
N SER A 595 0.35 -31.71 29.88
CA SER A 595 -0.23 -32.17 31.15
C SER A 595 -1.73 -32.49 31.07
N GLY A 596 -2.53 -31.66 30.38
CA GLY A 596 -3.98 -31.79 30.37
C GLY A 596 -4.55 -32.52 29.15
N PHE A 597 -3.84 -32.50 28.02
CA PHE A 597 -4.41 -32.91 26.74
C PHE A 597 -4.35 -34.42 26.47
N LEU A 598 -3.23 -35.06 26.82
CA LEU A 598 -2.98 -36.46 26.49
C LEU A 598 -3.93 -37.42 27.22
N ASN A 599 -4.36 -37.07 28.43
CA ASN A 599 -5.16 -37.96 29.27
C ASN A 599 -6.66 -37.80 29.05
N ASN A 600 -7.15 -36.57 28.72
CA ASN A 600 -8.59 -36.24 28.65
C ASN A 600 -9.00 -35.57 27.33
N SER A 601 -8.37 -35.95 26.22
CA SER A 601 -8.52 -35.29 24.91
C SER A 601 -9.98 -35.15 24.42
N LYS A 602 -10.84 -36.16 24.66
CA LYS A 602 -12.28 -36.11 24.30
C LYS A 602 -13.03 -35.05 25.07
N GLU A 603 -12.84 -35.03 26.39
CA GLU A 603 -13.51 -34.09 27.28
C GLU A 603 -13.07 -32.66 26.97
N TRP A 604 -11.78 -32.45 26.71
CA TRP A 604 -11.22 -31.17 26.35
C TRP A 604 -11.76 -30.66 25.01
N PHE A 605 -11.78 -31.51 23.98
CA PHE A 605 -12.37 -31.18 22.69
C PHE A 605 -13.85 -30.80 22.83
N ASN A 606 -14.62 -31.59 23.57
CA ASN A 606 -16.04 -31.33 23.79
C ASN A 606 -16.26 -30.01 24.56
N ALA A 607 -15.50 -29.78 25.64
CA ALA A 607 -15.57 -28.54 26.41
C ALA A 607 -15.26 -27.32 25.53
N ALA A 608 -14.13 -27.32 24.83
CA ALA A 608 -13.70 -26.21 23.98
C ALA A 608 -14.66 -25.94 22.80
N THR A 609 -15.16 -27.00 22.15
CA THR A 609 -16.04 -26.82 20.99
C THR A 609 -17.44 -26.37 21.39
N ILE A 610 -18.02 -26.94 22.46
CA ILE A 610 -19.33 -26.53 22.96
C ILE A 610 -19.29 -25.11 23.51
N ALA A 611 -18.25 -24.77 24.29
CA ALA A 611 -18.02 -23.40 24.75
C ALA A 611 -17.92 -22.39 23.59
N ALA A 612 -17.29 -22.79 22.48
CA ALA A 612 -17.24 -21.99 21.25
C ALA A 612 -18.59 -21.93 20.48
N GLY A 613 -19.64 -22.55 20.99
CA GLY A 613 -20.98 -22.58 20.42
C GLY A 613 -21.22 -23.70 19.41
N HIS A 614 -20.44 -24.77 19.42
CA HIS A 614 -20.86 -26.05 18.85
C HIS A 614 -22.01 -26.63 19.67
N VAL A 615 -22.94 -27.32 19.02
CA VAL A 615 -24.02 -28.04 19.69
C VAL A 615 -23.70 -29.52 19.54
N ASP A 616 -23.71 -30.26 20.64
CA ASP A 616 -23.35 -31.67 20.65
C ASP A 616 -24.23 -32.48 19.67
N GLY A 617 -23.64 -33.50 19.05
CA GLY A 617 -24.29 -34.30 18.01
C GLY A 617 -24.57 -33.59 16.67
N LYS A 618 -24.36 -32.27 16.56
CA LYS A 618 -24.56 -31.53 15.29
C LYS A 618 -23.30 -31.54 14.42
N ILE A 619 -23.47 -31.23 13.14
CA ILE A 619 -22.39 -31.10 12.17
C ILE A 619 -21.48 -29.88 12.46
N PHE A 620 -20.17 -30.08 12.31
CA PHE A 620 -19.14 -29.06 12.56
C PHE A 620 -18.91 -28.18 11.32
N ASN A 621 -18.64 -26.89 11.46
CA ASN A 621 -18.30 -26.02 10.31
C ASN A 621 -17.05 -25.15 10.56
N LYS A 622 -16.58 -24.44 9.51
CA LYS A 622 -15.39 -23.57 9.59
C LYS A 622 -15.51 -22.43 10.60
N LYS A 623 -16.71 -21.97 10.92
CA LYS A 623 -16.94 -20.92 11.94
C LYS A 623 -16.72 -21.48 13.35
N ASN A 624 -17.11 -22.74 13.60
CA ASN A 624 -16.81 -23.41 14.86
C ASN A 624 -15.28 -23.51 15.08
N LEU A 625 -14.50 -23.89 14.06
CA LEU A 625 -13.03 -23.97 14.16
C LEU A 625 -12.40 -22.64 14.58
N PHE A 626 -12.83 -21.53 13.97
CA PHE A 626 -12.35 -20.18 14.33
C PHE A 626 -12.67 -19.82 15.78
N LYS A 627 -13.93 -20.01 16.19
CA LYS A 627 -14.36 -19.68 17.55
C LYS A 627 -13.65 -20.55 18.59
N THR A 628 -13.44 -21.83 18.30
CA THR A 628 -12.66 -22.71 19.18
C THR A 628 -11.23 -22.21 19.29
N GLY A 629 -10.56 -21.90 18.17
CA GLY A 629 -9.21 -21.31 18.20
C GLY A 629 -9.13 -20.05 19.07
N MET A 630 -10.01 -19.08 18.85
CA MET A 630 -10.07 -17.83 19.62
C MET A 630 -10.31 -18.08 21.12
N LEU A 631 -11.27 -18.94 21.46
CA LEU A 631 -11.59 -19.27 22.86
C LEU A 631 -10.37 -19.83 23.58
N LEU A 632 -9.60 -20.70 22.94
CA LEU A 632 -8.41 -21.29 23.55
C LEU A 632 -7.32 -20.26 23.80
N GLN A 633 -7.21 -19.26 22.93
CA GLN A 633 -6.32 -18.13 23.17
C GLN A 633 -6.80 -17.29 24.36
N TYR A 634 -8.11 -17.05 24.50
CA TYR A 634 -8.66 -16.33 25.65
C TYR A 634 -8.37 -17.06 26.96
N VAL A 635 -8.59 -18.39 27.01
CA VAL A 635 -8.25 -19.19 28.19
C VAL A 635 -6.74 -19.14 28.46
N ALA A 636 -5.89 -19.24 27.43
CA ALA A 636 -4.45 -19.10 27.60
C ALA A 636 -4.05 -17.71 28.14
N THR A 637 -4.76 -16.63 27.78
CA THR A 637 -4.53 -15.32 28.38
C THR A 637 -4.85 -15.31 29.87
N ILE A 638 -5.93 -15.97 30.29
CA ILE A 638 -6.33 -16.01 31.71
C ILE A 638 -5.20 -16.60 32.54
N PHE A 639 -4.65 -17.76 32.13
CA PHE A 639 -3.48 -18.33 32.79
C PHE A 639 -2.32 -17.36 32.75
N GLN A 640 -1.94 -16.88 31.58
CA GLN A 640 -0.80 -15.97 31.46
C GLN A 640 -0.88 -14.71 32.35
N LYS A 641 -2.09 -14.19 32.59
CA LYS A 641 -2.33 -12.99 33.40
C LYS A 641 -2.42 -13.30 34.89
N PHE A 642 -3.08 -14.39 35.27
CA PHE A 642 -3.46 -14.66 36.65
C PHE A 642 -2.76 -15.85 37.31
N ASP A 643 -2.20 -16.79 36.53
CA ASP A 643 -1.33 -17.88 37.01
C ASP A 643 0.07 -17.30 37.28
N SER A 644 0.23 -16.81 38.51
CA SER A 644 1.39 -16.06 38.96
C SER A 644 2.61 -16.95 39.22
N ASP A 645 2.39 -18.20 39.61
CA ASP A 645 3.43 -19.19 39.85
C ASP A 645 3.71 -20.09 38.62
N ALA A 646 2.94 -19.91 37.54
CA ALA A 646 3.07 -20.60 36.27
C ALA A 646 2.88 -22.13 36.36
N ASN A 647 2.06 -22.60 37.31
CA ASN A 647 1.78 -24.02 37.54
C ASN A 647 0.64 -24.56 36.63
N LEU A 648 0.03 -23.73 35.79
CA LEU A 648 -1.13 -24.00 34.93
C LEU A 648 -2.42 -24.30 35.66
N GLN A 649 -2.56 -23.77 36.86
CA GLN A 649 -3.74 -23.84 37.68
C GLN A 649 -4.01 -22.43 38.21
N ILE A 650 -5.29 -22.06 38.27
CA ILE A 650 -5.69 -20.82 38.94
C ILE A 650 -6.08 -21.18 40.36
N SER A 651 -5.27 -20.73 41.31
CA SER A 651 -5.54 -20.85 42.74
C SER A 651 -6.68 -19.93 43.19
N TYR A 652 -7.10 -20.07 44.45
CA TYR A 652 -8.18 -19.25 45.03
C TYR A 652 -7.87 -17.76 44.92
N PHE A 653 -6.70 -17.34 45.40
CA PHE A 653 -6.30 -15.94 45.38
C PHE A 653 -6.14 -15.40 43.96
N GLU A 654 -5.63 -16.21 43.02
CA GLU A 654 -5.51 -15.81 41.61
C GLU A 654 -6.88 -15.67 40.95
N SER A 655 -7.85 -16.51 41.30
CA SER A 655 -9.22 -16.37 40.82
C SER A 655 -9.87 -15.08 41.35
N LEU A 656 -9.61 -14.70 42.61
CA LEU A 656 -10.11 -13.45 43.16
C LEU A 656 -9.53 -12.22 42.44
N ASN A 657 -8.28 -12.30 41.98
CA ASN A 657 -7.70 -11.26 41.13
C ASN A 657 -8.36 -11.17 39.75
N PHE A 658 -8.89 -12.28 39.23
CA PHE A 658 -9.61 -12.33 37.96
C PHE A 658 -11.08 -11.86 38.10
N PHE A 659 -11.70 -12.07 39.26
CA PHE A 659 -13.12 -11.79 39.51
C PHE A 659 -13.58 -10.37 39.09
N PRO A 660 -12.86 -9.27 39.38
CA PRO A 660 -13.27 -7.93 38.99
C PRO A 660 -13.53 -7.75 37.49
N LEU A 661 -12.77 -8.46 36.63
CA LEU A 661 -12.98 -8.37 35.18
C LEU A 661 -14.29 -9.06 34.77
N VAL A 662 -14.64 -10.19 35.38
CA VAL A 662 -15.79 -11.00 34.97
C VAL A 662 -17.07 -10.71 35.73
N LYS A 663 -17.01 -9.96 36.83
CA LYS A 663 -18.15 -9.65 37.72
C LYS A 663 -19.38 -9.18 36.93
N GLU A 664 -19.25 -8.13 36.13
CA GLU A 664 -20.37 -7.57 35.36
C GLU A 664 -20.93 -8.57 34.35
N ALA A 665 -20.06 -9.35 33.70
CA ALA A 665 -20.48 -10.38 32.77
C ALA A 665 -21.26 -11.49 33.48
N LEU A 666 -20.88 -11.86 34.70
CA LEU A 666 -21.59 -12.85 35.51
C LEU A 666 -22.93 -12.30 36.00
N GLN A 667 -22.99 -11.07 36.50
CA GLN A 667 -24.25 -10.41 36.91
C GLN A 667 -25.25 -10.29 35.75
N SER A 668 -24.77 -10.16 34.51
CA SER A 668 -25.64 -10.12 33.33
C SER A 668 -26.28 -11.46 32.96
N VAL A 669 -25.81 -12.57 33.54
CA VAL A 669 -26.26 -13.94 33.21
C VAL A 669 -26.83 -14.66 34.43
N LEU A 670 -26.46 -14.24 35.64
CA LEU A 670 -26.86 -14.87 36.91
C LEU A 670 -27.67 -13.87 37.74
N PRO A 671 -28.79 -14.29 38.35
CA PRO A 671 -29.65 -13.43 39.16
C PRO A 671 -29.09 -13.26 40.58
N VAL A 672 -27.81 -12.90 40.71
CA VAL A 672 -27.13 -12.72 42.01
C VAL A 672 -26.62 -11.27 42.10
N GLU A 673 -27.26 -10.48 42.95
CA GLU A 673 -26.92 -9.06 43.14
C GLU A 673 -25.78 -8.88 44.15
N ASP A 674 -25.76 -9.69 45.21
CA ASP A 674 -24.74 -9.61 46.25
C ASP A 674 -23.36 -9.99 45.69
N THR A 675 -22.38 -9.12 45.92
CA THR A 675 -21.05 -9.29 45.33
C THR A 675 -20.29 -10.45 45.96
N LEU A 676 -20.47 -10.69 47.26
CA LEU A 676 -19.78 -11.75 47.99
C LEU A 676 -20.36 -13.12 47.61
N GLU A 677 -21.69 -13.23 47.53
CA GLU A 677 -22.38 -14.41 47.03
C GLU A 677 -21.97 -14.74 45.60
N LEU A 678 -21.92 -13.73 44.72
CA LEU A 678 -21.46 -13.90 43.35
C LEU A 678 -19.99 -14.35 43.27
N GLN A 679 -19.13 -13.83 44.16
CA GLN A 679 -17.74 -14.25 44.27
C GLN A 679 -17.61 -15.70 44.74
N HIS A 680 -18.41 -16.12 45.72
CA HIS A 680 -18.46 -17.52 46.17
C HIS A 680 -18.96 -18.45 45.06
N LEU A 681 -20.03 -18.08 44.36
CA LEU A 681 -20.53 -18.81 43.22
C LEU A 681 -19.49 -18.89 42.10
N TYR A 682 -18.80 -17.79 41.80
CA TYR A 682 -17.75 -17.76 40.79
C TYR A 682 -16.59 -18.71 41.11
N THR A 683 -16.05 -18.65 42.33
CA THR A 683 -14.94 -19.52 42.75
C THR A 683 -15.37 -20.98 42.84
N TYR A 684 -16.61 -21.24 43.26
CA TYR A 684 -17.22 -22.57 43.22
C TYR A 684 -17.30 -23.11 41.80
N VAL A 685 -17.82 -22.31 40.86
CA VAL A 685 -17.96 -22.69 39.45
C VAL A 685 -16.61 -22.95 38.82
N LEU A 686 -15.59 -22.17 39.14
CA LEU A 686 -14.23 -22.45 38.68
C LEU A 686 -13.65 -23.72 39.29
N LYS A 687 -13.99 -24.08 40.54
CA LYS A 687 -13.55 -25.32 41.17
C LYS A 687 -14.22 -26.53 40.56
N GLU A 688 -15.54 -26.51 40.48
CA GLU A 688 -16.37 -27.66 40.08
C GLU A 688 -16.55 -27.74 38.56
N GLY A 689 -16.28 -26.65 37.83
CA GLY A 689 -16.38 -26.60 36.37
C GLY A 689 -17.82 -26.68 35.88
N ALA A 690 -18.77 -26.57 36.80
CA ALA A 690 -20.19 -26.69 36.58
C ALA A 690 -20.92 -25.68 37.49
N LEU A 691 -22.10 -25.27 37.05
CA LEU A 691 -22.99 -24.48 37.88
C LEU A 691 -23.68 -25.39 38.89
N PRO A 692 -23.98 -24.91 40.11
CA PRO A 692 -24.88 -25.62 41.00
C PRO A 692 -26.23 -25.81 40.30
N ASN A 693 -26.79 -27.01 40.39
CA ASN A 693 -28.08 -27.32 39.77
C ASN A 693 -28.99 -28.02 40.77
N PRO A 694 -29.74 -27.27 41.58
CA PRO A 694 -30.62 -27.85 42.60
C PRO A 694 -31.71 -28.75 42.02
N SER A 695 -32.15 -28.49 40.79
CA SER A 695 -33.22 -29.27 40.16
C SER A 695 -32.83 -30.71 39.86
N SER A 696 -31.54 -31.00 39.65
CA SER A 696 -31.04 -32.34 39.33
C SER A 696 -30.11 -32.91 40.40
N ASP A 697 -29.56 -32.08 41.28
CA ASP A 697 -28.57 -32.47 42.28
C ASP A 697 -28.64 -31.55 43.51
N VAL A 698 -29.45 -31.94 44.50
CA VAL A 698 -29.58 -31.23 45.79
C VAL A 698 -28.23 -31.10 46.51
N LEU A 699 -27.31 -32.06 46.32
CA LEU A 699 -25.98 -31.99 46.92
C LEU A 699 -25.13 -30.84 46.35
N SER A 700 -25.48 -30.29 45.18
CA SER A 700 -24.77 -29.14 44.63
C SER A 700 -25.00 -27.85 45.42
N GLU A 701 -26.17 -27.66 46.05
CA GLU A 701 -26.43 -26.52 46.94
C GLU A 701 -25.67 -26.68 48.26
N PHE A 702 -25.69 -27.87 48.86
CA PHE A 702 -24.90 -28.14 50.07
C PHE A 702 -23.40 -27.96 49.81
N ARG A 703 -22.91 -28.35 48.63
CA ARG A 703 -21.52 -28.12 48.22
C ARG A 703 -21.23 -26.63 48.03
N LEU A 704 -22.14 -25.84 47.44
CA LEU A 704 -21.98 -24.39 47.34
C LEU A 704 -21.98 -23.73 48.71
N LEU A 705 -22.90 -24.11 49.60
CA LEU A 705 -22.98 -23.59 50.96
C LEU A 705 -21.71 -23.94 51.74
N SER A 706 -21.28 -25.20 51.70
CA SER A 706 -20.02 -25.66 52.29
C SER A 706 -18.82 -24.90 51.73
N TRP A 707 -18.82 -24.62 50.43
CA TRP A 707 -17.79 -23.80 49.78
C TRP A 707 -17.80 -22.35 50.27
N SER A 708 -18.98 -21.74 50.39
CA SER A 708 -19.12 -20.36 50.87
C SER A 708 -18.65 -20.17 52.32
N LEU A 709 -18.78 -21.22 53.15
CA LEU A 709 -18.31 -21.22 54.53
C LEU A 709 -16.79 -21.40 54.65
N ASN A 710 -16.15 -22.08 53.69
CA ASN A 710 -14.70 -22.30 53.71
C ASN A 710 -14.11 -22.46 52.29
N PRO A 711 -13.92 -21.35 51.55
CA PRO A 711 -13.51 -21.40 50.15
C PRO A 711 -12.00 -21.66 49.96
N ASN A 712 -11.20 -21.71 51.03
CA ASN A 712 -9.73 -21.78 50.95
C ASN A 712 -9.15 -23.21 50.89
N LYS A 713 -9.99 -24.25 50.80
CA LYS A 713 -9.49 -25.64 50.76
C LYS A 713 -8.89 -25.97 49.38
N ALA A 714 -7.58 -25.76 49.23
CA ALA A 714 -6.72 -26.31 48.15
C ALA A 714 -7.36 -26.27 46.75
N TYR A 715 -7.95 -25.13 46.36
CA TYR A 715 -8.58 -24.99 45.05
C TYR A 715 -7.55 -24.62 43.98
N GLN A 716 -7.63 -25.35 42.88
CA GLN A 716 -6.79 -25.19 41.70
C GLN A 716 -7.64 -25.47 40.45
N ALA A 717 -8.06 -24.42 39.74
CA ALA A 717 -8.77 -24.57 38.46
C ALA A 717 -7.78 -24.85 37.33
N SER A 718 -7.85 -26.05 36.76
CA SER A 718 -7.08 -26.38 35.56
C SER A 718 -7.63 -25.70 34.30
N PHE A 719 -6.85 -25.72 33.22
CA PHE A 719 -7.29 -25.22 31.91
C PHE A 719 -8.60 -25.86 31.42
N LEU A 720 -8.76 -27.17 31.62
CA LEU A 720 -9.98 -27.89 31.28
C LEU A 720 -11.16 -27.38 32.11
N GLN A 721 -10.94 -27.06 33.38
CA GLN A 721 -11.97 -26.56 34.28
C GLN A 721 -12.53 -25.22 33.81
N ILE A 722 -11.65 -24.30 33.40
CA ILE A 722 -12.07 -23.02 32.80
C ILE A 722 -12.89 -23.26 31.52
N LEU A 723 -12.48 -24.20 30.65
CA LEU A 723 -13.28 -24.54 29.47
C LEU A 723 -14.66 -25.11 29.82
N LYS A 724 -14.78 -25.91 30.88
CA LYS A 724 -16.06 -26.41 31.38
C LYS A 724 -16.95 -25.29 31.89
N VAL A 725 -16.38 -24.28 32.56
CA VAL A 725 -17.12 -23.06 32.93
C VAL A 725 -17.65 -22.32 31.71
N PHE A 726 -16.82 -22.08 30.70
CA PHE A 726 -17.31 -21.46 29.44
C PHE A 726 -18.38 -22.30 28.76
N LYS A 727 -18.26 -23.64 28.79
CA LYS A 727 -19.30 -24.56 28.31
C LYS A 727 -20.61 -24.39 29.09
N ALA A 728 -20.55 -24.35 30.42
CA ALA A 728 -21.72 -24.21 31.29
C ALA A 728 -22.44 -22.86 31.06
N LEU A 729 -21.69 -21.75 31.05
CA LEU A 729 -22.22 -20.42 30.74
C LEU A 729 -22.84 -20.36 29.34
N ARG A 730 -22.24 -21.05 28.37
CA ARG A 730 -22.79 -21.11 27.02
C ARG A 730 -24.15 -21.83 26.99
N SER A 731 -24.31 -22.89 27.77
CA SER A 731 -25.58 -23.63 27.87
C SER A 731 -26.70 -22.76 28.45
N ILE A 732 -26.43 -21.93 29.47
CA ILE A 732 -27.43 -20.98 30.00
C ILE A 732 -27.87 -20.01 28.89
N THR A 733 -26.92 -19.38 28.21
CA THR A 733 -27.22 -18.32 27.20
C THR A 733 -27.75 -18.84 25.86
N ALA A 734 -27.83 -20.15 25.69
CA ALA A 734 -28.37 -20.79 24.49
C ALA A 734 -29.86 -21.12 24.60
N ASN A 735 -30.35 -21.28 25.84
CA ASN A 735 -31.76 -21.34 26.19
C ASN A 735 -32.31 -19.91 26.28
#